data_AF-A0A950UI99-F1
#
_entry.id   AF-A0A950UI99-F1
#
_cell.length_a   1.000
_cell.length_b   1.000
_cell.length_c   1.000
_cell.angle_alpha   90.00
_cell.angle_beta   90.00
_cell.angle_gamma   90.00
#
_symmetry.space_group_name_H-M   'P 1'
#
loop_
_entity.id
_entity.type
_entity.pdbx_description
1 polymer ?
#
loop_
_entity_poly.entity_id
_entity_poly.type
_entity_poly.pdbx_seq_one_letter_code
_entity_poly.pdbx_strand_id
1 'polypeptide(L)'
;MSGTPAWVLTVTAGAVLLVLLGMAYFGGRGLWRASERARKRRQAEQDKAKAEGTEVPEEDGLGLRLIVMALGGMSVSLYGMWGFARQQAGLPEPFAVGFLAMFDLTELTLFTLLYRRANPKLGWTPQLRLMHNTAWSLVLVSAAANWVHAPNATAAPFLAVMPVTAAWVIELEFRSRMRGTEAAAQDKAGPVKLASMLWEKGWAALFAGLDLDPNSKNGQLIRAALAKKAGRRLFRLRTLLERHAKLIEGKQAKRRDMSRAVAELEKARKSATRSMDRSDFAVDSSQALAVLRSLGGWTQVDDVATVNFEDPLEVTDLMERVAIMPAAKRIEAAERAAESEEEAERAEAARAEAEAARQRAEEEKRAAVEAKQRAEAARAEAEAALATARVEAESARKEKSRAEAARQAAEAARKRAESEMTEESRNVAQLAERAEEEQKKLADAAEELARVQDEIATTASRRNAAEAEVTSIREQLRSLVNERTAAEDAARSSVNEAHKAAGEVERLRSALTDAQRKAEEHTAAAERAAELRRQAEENQRRASEAAARTRAEAAEAEQLLESLRPQLAERLGGEAEVAALAAAPAFRSEAKQAGWNKYLAAAAEGRELPTASELAAAYGISEGNARNWLLEFSKIRAGMIANGSARQADGETARSEDRRAVPSSARQEPSGYRANGHERAADAAQSRPINGQHQPV
;
A
#
# COMPACT_ATOMS: atom_id res chain seq x y z
N MET A 1 62.51 15.99 -9.22
CA MET A 1 61.53 16.53 -8.25
C MET A 1 61.68 15.78 -6.94
N SER A 2 62.61 16.18 -6.08
CA SER A 2 62.81 15.58 -4.75
C SER A 2 63.60 16.58 -3.90
N GLY A 3 62.92 17.58 -3.35
CA GLY A 3 63.55 18.67 -2.60
C GLY A 3 62.88 18.99 -1.27
N THR A 4 61.83 18.26 -0.89
CA THR A 4 61.19 18.46 0.42
C THR A 4 61.81 17.48 1.42
N PRO A 5 62.62 17.96 2.37
CA PRO A 5 63.24 17.08 3.34
C PRO A 5 62.16 16.42 4.20
N ALA A 6 62.35 15.13 4.52
CA ALA A 6 61.35 14.27 5.14
C ALA A 6 60.77 14.83 6.45
N TRP A 7 61.55 15.64 7.19
CA TRP A 7 61.08 16.31 8.40
C TRP A 7 60.01 17.37 8.12
N VAL A 8 60.02 18.03 6.96
CA VAL A 8 58.99 19.00 6.57
C VAL A 8 57.67 18.27 6.32
N LEU A 9 57.72 17.09 5.70
CA LEU A 9 56.54 16.25 5.48
C LEU A 9 55.98 15.68 6.79
N THR A 10 56.82 15.27 7.74
CA THR A 10 56.35 14.80 9.04
C THR A 10 55.79 15.93 9.91
N VAL A 11 56.39 17.12 9.87
CA VAL A 11 55.88 18.30 10.59
C VAL A 11 54.57 18.80 9.97
N THR A 12 54.46 18.84 8.64
CA THR A 12 53.19 19.22 7.99
C THR A 12 52.11 18.16 8.19
N ALA A 13 52.43 16.87 8.11
CA ALA A 13 51.48 15.81 8.45
C ALA A 13 51.02 15.89 9.92
N GLY A 14 51.95 16.14 10.86
CA GLY A 14 51.63 16.34 12.28
C GLY A 14 50.76 17.57 12.52
N ALA A 15 51.04 18.69 11.85
CA ALA A 15 50.24 19.90 11.94
C ALA A 15 48.83 19.70 11.36
N VAL A 16 48.70 19.03 10.21
CA VAL A 16 47.39 18.69 9.62
C VAL A 16 46.59 17.77 10.55
N LEU A 17 47.25 16.79 11.16
CA LEU A 17 46.60 15.84 12.08
C LEU A 17 46.14 16.53 13.38
N LEU A 18 46.92 17.47 13.91
CA LEU A 18 46.52 18.31 15.04
C LEU A 18 45.38 19.27 14.71
N VAL A 19 45.37 19.85 13.50
CA VAL A 19 44.27 20.69 13.03
C VAL A 19 43.00 19.88 12.85
N LEU A 20 43.08 18.67 12.28
CA LEU A 20 41.93 17.76 12.14
C LEU A 20 41.40 17.29 13.50
N LEU A 21 42.29 16.95 14.44
CA LEU A 21 41.92 16.62 15.82
C LEU A 21 41.29 17.83 16.54
N GLY A 22 41.82 19.03 16.33
CA GLY A 22 41.25 20.27 16.84
C GLY A 22 39.84 20.52 16.29
N MET A 23 39.65 20.41 14.97
CA MET A 23 38.33 20.54 14.34
C MET A 23 37.35 19.48 14.82
N ALA A 24 37.78 18.22 14.97
CA ALA A 24 36.96 17.14 15.53
C ALA A 24 36.59 17.40 17.00
N TYR A 25 37.53 17.88 17.81
CA TYR A 25 37.29 18.25 19.22
C TYR A 25 36.31 19.42 19.34
N PHE A 26 36.50 20.49 18.56
CA PHE A 26 35.61 21.65 18.59
C PHE A 26 34.23 21.36 17.98
N GLY A 27 34.17 20.57 16.91
CA GLY A 27 32.93 20.07 16.32
C GLY A 27 32.15 19.19 17.31
N GLY A 28 32.83 18.23 17.95
CA GLY A 28 32.26 17.38 18.99
C GLY A 28 31.80 18.16 20.22
N ARG A 29 32.58 19.16 20.67
CA ARG A 29 32.22 20.04 21.79
C ARG A 29 31.05 20.97 21.46
N GLY A 30 30.95 21.43 20.21
CA GLY A 30 29.83 22.21 19.70
C GLY A 30 28.54 21.40 19.65
N LEU A 31 28.60 20.18 19.11
CA LEU A 31 27.52 19.21 19.10
C LEU A 31 27.09 18.80 20.51
N TRP A 32 28.04 18.62 21.43
CA TRP A 32 27.76 18.31 22.83
C TRP A 32 27.07 19.46 23.55
N ARG A 33 27.54 20.71 23.39
CA ARG A 33 26.87 21.89 23.97
C ARG A 33 25.50 22.19 23.33
N ALA A 34 25.32 21.86 22.05
CA ALA A 34 24.04 21.97 21.38
C ALA A 34 23.05 20.90 21.87
N SER A 35 23.52 19.66 22.08
CA SER A 35 22.71 18.58 22.63
C SER A 35 22.37 18.80 24.11
N GLU A 36 23.27 19.41 24.89
CA GLU A 36 23.02 19.81 26.27
C GLU A 36 21.94 20.89 26.38
N ARG A 37 21.99 21.90 25.49
CA ARG A 37 20.95 22.94 25.39
C ARG A 37 19.61 22.36 24.93
N ALA A 38 19.62 21.42 24.00
CA ALA A 38 18.41 20.71 23.58
C ALA A 38 17.84 19.85 24.72
N ARG A 39 18.68 19.17 25.50
CA ARG A 39 18.26 18.43 26.70
C ARG A 39 17.63 19.34 27.75
N LYS A 40 18.24 20.49 28.05
CA LYS A 40 17.69 21.46 29.03
C LYS A 40 16.36 22.05 28.57
N ARG A 41 16.18 22.34 27.28
CA ARG A 41 14.89 22.79 26.72
C ARG A 41 13.81 21.72 26.84
N ARG A 42 14.16 20.46 26.55
CA ARG A 42 13.23 19.33 26.68
C ARG A 42 12.87 19.01 28.12
N GLN A 43 13.81 19.12 29.06
CA GLN A 43 13.51 19.01 30.49
C GLN A 43 12.55 20.13 30.93
N ALA A 44 12.78 21.38 30.50
CA ALA A 44 11.86 22.47 30.79
C ALA A 44 10.46 22.27 30.18
N GLU A 45 10.37 21.70 28.97
CA GLU A 45 9.09 21.34 28.33
C GLU A 45 8.39 20.17 29.06
N GLN A 46 9.14 19.16 29.51
CA GLN A 46 8.62 18.04 30.29
C GLN A 46 8.16 18.49 31.68
N ASP A 47 8.91 19.37 32.35
CA ASP A 47 8.53 19.93 33.65
C ASP A 47 7.29 20.82 33.52
N LYS A 48 7.18 21.58 32.43
CA LYS A 48 6.00 22.38 32.11
C LYS A 48 4.77 21.51 31.82
N ALA A 49 4.93 20.44 31.05
CA ALA A 49 3.82 19.54 30.74
C ALA A 49 3.40 18.65 31.94
N LYS A 50 4.34 18.27 32.81
CA LYS A 50 4.04 17.66 34.12
C LYS A 50 3.27 18.63 35.03
N ALA A 51 3.60 19.92 35.00
CA ALA A 51 2.84 20.95 35.72
C ALA A 51 1.44 21.17 35.13
N GLU A 52 1.27 20.96 33.83
CA GLU A 52 -0.02 21.06 33.11
C GLU A 52 -0.83 19.74 33.13
N GLY A 53 -0.40 18.72 33.87
CA GLY A 53 -1.11 17.45 34.02
C GLY A 53 -1.22 16.62 32.72
N THR A 54 -0.42 16.94 31.71
CA THR A 54 -0.42 16.26 30.42
C THR A 54 0.69 15.23 30.41
N GLU A 55 0.36 13.94 30.25
CA GLU A 55 1.36 12.87 30.12
C GLU A 55 2.20 13.09 28.86
N VAL A 56 3.42 13.59 29.03
CA VAL A 56 4.42 13.58 27.97
C VAL A 56 5.00 12.17 27.88
N PRO A 57 4.99 11.54 26.69
CA PRO A 57 5.71 10.28 26.51
C PRO A 57 7.19 10.49 26.87
N GLU A 58 7.72 9.67 27.78
CA GLU A 58 9.16 9.62 28.06
C GLU A 58 9.91 9.25 26.78
N GLU A 59 10.43 10.26 26.07
CA GLU A 59 11.40 10.04 25.00
C GLU A 59 12.77 9.78 25.61
N ASP A 60 12.98 8.55 26.09
CA ASP A 60 14.32 8.04 26.33
C ASP A 60 15.04 7.93 24.97
N GLY A 61 15.98 8.84 24.72
CA GLY A 61 16.93 8.70 23.61
C GLY A 61 17.80 7.45 23.80
N LEU A 62 18.36 6.92 22.70
CA LEU A 62 19.29 5.77 22.75
C LEU A 62 20.28 5.93 23.92
N GLY A 63 20.32 4.94 24.80
CA GLY A 63 21.20 4.96 25.96
C GLY A 63 22.66 5.16 25.54
N LEU A 64 23.44 5.90 26.34
CA LEU A 64 24.88 6.18 26.06
C LEU A 64 25.67 4.90 25.71
N ARG A 65 25.31 3.76 26.32
CA ARG A 65 25.92 2.45 26.07
C ARG A 65 25.67 1.94 24.64
N LEU A 66 24.48 2.16 24.08
CA LEU A 66 24.16 1.77 22.70
C LEU A 66 24.86 2.65 21.68
N ILE A 67 24.99 3.95 21.95
CA ILE A 67 25.78 4.85 21.11
C ILE A 67 27.23 4.38 21.04
N VAL A 68 27.82 3.98 22.17
CA VAL A 68 29.19 3.47 22.23
C VAL A 68 29.34 2.13 21.49
N MET A 69 28.40 1.19 21.64
CA MET A 69 28.43 -0.06 20.88
C MET A 69 28.24 0.15 19.37
N ALA A 70 27.32 1.03 18.97
CA ALA A 70 27.10 1.38 17.58
C ALA A 70 28.35 2.00 16.94
N LEU A 71 29.02 2.92 17.65
CA LEU A 71 30.30 3.49 17.23
C LEU A 71 31.41 2.43 17.12
N GLY A 72 31.42 1.44 18.02
CA GLY A 72 32.34 0.30 17.95
C GLY A 72 32.14 -0.54 16.69
N GLY A 73 30.89 -0.86 16.35
CA GLY A 73 30.53 -1.56 15.11
C GLY A 73 30.85 -0.76 13.85
N MET A 74 30.59 0.56 13.86
CA MET A 74 30.92 1.47 12.75
C MET A 74 32.42 1.57 12.51
N SER A 75 33.22 1.56 13.57
CA SER A 75 34.69 1.60 13.44
C SER A 75 35.24 0.38 12.67
N VAL A 76 34.62 -0.78 12.83
CA VAL A 76 34.96 -2.00 12.07
C VAL A 76 34.37 -1.96 10.66
N SER A 77 33.15 -1.43 10.49
CA SER A 77 32.51 -1.18 9.19
C SER A 77 33.40 -0.34 8.26
N LEU A 78 34.03 0.70 8.81
CA LEU A 78 34.94 1.59 8.08
C LEU A 78 36.12 0.85 7.45
N TYR A 79 36.59 -0.26 8.03
CA TYR A 79 37.72 -1.01 7.48
C TYR A 79 37.37 -1.66 6.14
N GLY A 80 36.30 -2.46 6.07
CA GLY A 80 35.87 -3.11 4.84
C GLY A 80 35.43 -2.12 3.76
N MET A 81 34.74 -1.06 4.18
CA MET A 81 34.29 -0.01 3.26
C MET A 81 35.44 0.85 2.73
N TRP A 82 36.49 1.08 3.53
CA TRP A 82 37.72 1.71 3.07
C TRP A 82 38.45 0.83 2.05
N GLY A 83 38.53 -0.47 2.31
CA GLY A 83 39.05 -1.46 1.37
C GLY A 83 38.30 -1.41 0.03
N PHE A 84 36.97 -1.41 0.08
CA PHE A 84 36.12 -1.28 -1.11
C PHE A 84 36.35 0.02 -1.86
N ALA A 85 36.31 1.16 -1.17
CA ALA A 85 36.48 2.47 -1.78
C ALA A 85 37.85 2.61 -2.47
N ARG A 86 38.92 2.10 -1.85
CA ARG A 86 40.30 2.24 -2.37
C ARG A 86 40.65 1.19 -3.42
N GLN A 87 40.32 -0.07 -3.17
CA GLN A 87 40.77 -1.20 -3.99
C GLN A 87 39.80 -1.50 -5.14
N GLN A 88 38.49 -1.53 -4.85
CA GLN A 88 37.49 -1.94 -5.83
C GLN A 88 36.94 -0.76 -6.63
N ALA A 89 36.60 0.34 -5.96
CA ALA A 89 36.06 1.54 -6.61
C ALA A 89 37.15 2.48 -7.14
N GLY A 90 38.42 2.25 -6.79
CA GLY A 90 39.55 3.05 -7.26
C GLY A 90 39.48 4.53 -6.88
N LEU A 91 38.77 4.87 -5.80
CA LEU A 91 38.54 6.25 -5.43
C LEU A 91 39.83 6.90 -4.88
N PRO A 92 40.14 8.13 -5.30
CA PRO A 92 41.17 8.93 -4.64
C PRO A 92 40.80 9.15 -3.16
N GLU A 93 41.80 9.23 -2.29
CA GLU A 93 41.63 9.33 -0.83
C GLU A 93 40.57 10.34 -0.35
N PRO A 94 40.50 11.60 -0.86
CA PRO A 94 39.48 12.53 -0.40
C PRO A 94 38.05 12.07 -0.72
N PHE A 95 37.85 11.40 -1.87
CA PHE A 95 36.54 10.86 -2.25
C PHE A 95 36.20 9.58 -1.50
N ALA A 96 37.20 8.76 -1.14
CA ALA A 96 36.99 7.59 -0.30
C ALA A 96 36.49 7.99 1.11
N VAL A 97 37.09 9.03 1.71
CA VAL A 97 36.62 9.58 2.99
C VAL A 97 35.20 10.13 2.87
N GLY A 98 34.91 10.88 1.80
CA GLY A 98 33.56 11.39 1.53
C GLY A 98 32.52 10.28 1.36
N PHE A 99 32.87 9.20 0.66
CA PHE A 99 32.03 8.02 0.49
C PHE A 99 31.71 7.33 1.82
N LEU A 100 32.71 7.10 2.67
CA LEU A 100 32.54 6.52 4.00
C LEU A 100 31.66 7.40 4.88
N ALA A 101 31.92 8.71 4.92
CA ALA A 101 31.14 9.66 5.70
C ALA A 101 29.67 9.69 5.27
N MET A 102 29.39 9.64 3.96
CA MET A 102 28.02 9.60 3.44
C MET A 102 27.32 8.29 3.80
N PHE A 103 28.02 7.15 3.71
CA PHE A 103 27.47 5.85 4.05
C PHE A 103 27.09 5.78 5.54
N ASP A 104 28.02 6.13 6.43
CA ASP A 104 27.81 6.13 7.88
C ASP A 104 26.73 7.15 8.29
N LEU A 105 26.73 8.34 7.68
CA LEU A 105 25.70 9.35 7.95
C LEU A 105 24.32 8.84 7.52
N THR A 106 24.22 8.13 6.39
CA THR A 106 22.96 7.56 5.91
C THR A 106 22.47 6.45 6.84
N GLU A 107 23.36 5.57 7.30
CA GLU A 107 23.01 4.52 8.26
C GLU A 107 22.55 5.09 9.59
N LEU A 108 23.31 6.03 10.17
CA LEU A 108 22.97 6.72 11.42
C LEU A 108 21.65 7.49 11.33
N THR A 109 21.43 8.20 10.23
CA THR A 109 20.19 8.96 10.02
C THR A 109 18.99 8.04 9.84
N LEU A 110 19.12 6.93 9.10
CA LEU A 110 18.06 5.93 8.97
C LEU A 110 17.68 5.31 10.31
N PHE A 111 18.64 4.84 11.11
CA PHE A 111 18.35 4.30 12.43
C PHE A 111 17.77 5.35 13.40
N THR A 112 18.28 6.59 13.34
CA THR A 112 17.73 7.69 14.15
C THR A 112 16.30 8.03 13.77
N LEU A 113 16.00 8.11 12.47
CA LEU A 113 14.66 8.39 11.98
C LEU A 113 13.71 7.22 12.29
N LEU A 114 14.19 5.98 12.21
CA LEU A 114 13.45 4.78 12.53
C LEU A 114 13.07 4.76 14.02
N TYR A 115 13.99 5.17 14.90
CA TYR A 115 13.72 5.35 16.32
C TYR A 115 12.75 6.50 16.62
N ARG A 116 12.90 7.65 15.96
CA ARG A 116 12.00 8.81 16.14
C ARG A 116 10.59 8.58 15.62
N ARG A 117 10.44 7.81 14.54
CA ARG A 117 9.14 7.48 13.94
C ARG A 117 8.51 6.23 14.56
N ALA A 118 9.21 5.55 15.47
CA ALA A 118 8.68 4.42 16.21
C ALA A 118 7.55 4.90 17.13
N ASN A 119 6.30 4.66 16.73
CA ASN A 119 5.14 4.95 17.56
C ASN A 119 4.42 3.63 17.92
N PRO A 120 4.43 3.20 19.19
CA PRO A 120 3.79 1.97 19.62
C PRO A 120 2.27 1.98 19.47
N LYS A 121 1.63 3.12 19.21
CA LYS A 121 0.18 3.16 18.92
C LYS A 121 -0.13 2.89 17.45
N LEU A 122 0.78 3.24 16.53
CA LEU A 122 0.59 3.12 15.08
C LEU A 122 1.13 1.79 14.52
N GLY A 123 1.99 1.11 15.27
CA GLY A 123 2.61 -0.14 14.83
C GLY A 123 3.50 0.02 13.60
N TRP A 124 3.68 -1.06 12.84
CA TRP A 124 4.55 -1.08 11.67
C TRP A 124 3.90 -0.41 10.45
N THR A 125 4.13 0.90 10.28
CA THR A 125 3.70 1.63 9.08
C THR A 125 4.52 1.24 7.84
N PRO A 126 3.99 1.41 6.60
CA PRO A 126 4.73 1.11 5.38
C PRO A 126 6.06 1.88 5.27
N GLN A 127 6.06 3.15 5.70
CA GLN A 127 7.27 3.98 5.72
C GLN A 127 8.31 3.46 6.72
N LEU A 128 7.89 3.02 7.91
CA LEU A 128 8.78 2.45 8.92
C LEU A 128 9.39 1.13 8.42
N ARG A 129 8.61 0.30 7.72
CA ARG A 129 9.11 -0.92 7.06
C ARG A 129 10.11 -0.61 5.96
N LEU A 130 9.83 0.38 5.11
CA LEU A 130 10.77 0.81 4.07
C LEU A 130 12.10 1.25 4.68
N MET A 131 12.05 2.10 5.70
CA MET A 131 13.24 2.58 6.41
C MET A 131 14.03 1.44 7.08
N HIS A 132 13.32 0.48 7.68
CA HIS A 132 13.92 -0.70 8.30
C HIS A 132 14.63 -1.56 7.26
N ASN A 133 13.97 -1.85 6.14
CA ASN A 133 14.54 -2.63 5.06
C ASN A 133 15.74 -1.92 4.42
N THR A 134 15.68 -0.59 4.25
CA THR A 134 16.82 0.18 3.74
C THR A 134 18.00 0.15 4.71
N ALA A 135 17.77 0.29 6.02
CA ALA A 135 18.84 0.21 7.01
C ALA A 135 19.52 -1.17 6.99
N TRP A 136 18.74 -2.25 6.99
CA TRP A 136 19.27 -3.61 6.90
C TRP A 136 19.97 -3.90 5.57
N SER A 137 19.53 -3.30 4.46
CA SER A 137 20.23 -3.43 3.18
C SER A 137 21.62 -2.80 3.22
N LEU A 138 21.78 -1.65 3.87
CA LEU A 138 23.09 -1.01 4.07
C LEU A 138 23.98 -1.85 4.98
N VAL A 139 23.43 -2.39 6.07
CA VAL A 139 24.16 -3.32 6.96
C VAL A 139 24.68 -4.53 6.19
N LEU A 140 23.87 -5.09 5.28
CA LEU A 140 24.27 -6.22 4.44
C LEU A 140 25.37 -5.85 3.44
N VAL A 141 25.30 -4.67 2.84
CA VAL A 141 26.37 -4.14 1.97
C VAL A 141 27.67 -3.94 2.76
N SER A 142 27.59 -3.37 3.97
CA SER A 142 28.76 -3.22 4.85
C SER A 142 29.36 -4.57 5.26
N ALA A 143 28.51 -5.55 5.59
CA ALA A 143 28.96 -6.91 5.91
C ALA A 143 29.67 -7.58 4.73
N ALA A 144 29.13 -7.41 3.50
CA ALA A 144 29.75 -7.93 2.29
C ALA A 144 31.10 -7.25 1.99
N ALA A 145 31.19 -5.93 2.14
CA ALA A 145 32.44 -5.20 1.97
C ALA A 145 33.51 -5.67 2.97
N ASN A 146 33.13 -5.89 4.23
CA ASN A 146 34.01 -6.44 5.25
C ASN A 146 34.46 -7.88 4.97
N TRP A 147 33.59 -8.71 4.40
CA TRP A 147 33.94 -10.06 3.98
C TRP A 147 34.99 -10.05 2.86
N VAL A 148 34.75 -9.24 1.82
CA VAL A 148 35.62 -9.17 0.62
C VAL A 148 36.99 -8.57 0.95
N HIS A 149 37.04 -7.55 1.80
CA HIS A 149 38.28 -6.84 2.12
C HIS A 149 38.92 -7.26 3.44
N ALA A 150 38.53 -8.43 3.97
CA ALA A 150 39.17 -8.96 5.16
C ALA A 150 40.66 -9.26 4.91
N PRO A 151 41.54 -9.04 5.90
CA PRO A 151 42.98 -9.25 5.73
C PRO A 151 43.34 -10.74 5.52
N ASN A 152 42.47 -11.66 5.95
CA ASN A 152 42.62 -13.09 5.75
C ASN A 152 41.24 -13.78 5.79
N ALA A 153 41.16 -15.00 5.27
CA ALA A 153 39.92 -15.78 5.21
C ALA A 153 39.35 -16.12 6.61
N THR A 154 40.21 -16.14 7.64
CA THR A 154 39.80 -16.40 9.02
C THR A 154 39.14 -15.19 9.68
N ALA A 155 39.56 -13.95 9.36
CA ALA A 155 38.95 -12.72 9.88
C ALA A 155 37.67 -12.33 9.12
N ALA A 156 37.51 -12.76 7.86
CA ALA A 156 36.33 -12.49 7.03
C ALA A 156 34.98 -12.74 7.72
N PRO A 157 34.72 -13.91 8.35
CA PRO A 157 33.47 -14.13 9.06
C PRO A 157 33.28 -13.19 10.26
N PHE A 158 34.34 -12.88 11.00
CA PHE A 158 34.24 -11.99 12.16
C PHE A 158 33.96 -10.55 11.75
N LEU A 159 34.66 -10.03 10.74
CA LEU A 159 34.47 -8.68 10.24
C LEU A 159 33.09 -8.50 9.61
N ALA A 160 32.57 -9.50 8.91
CA ALA A 160 31.23 -9.46 8.33
C ALA A 160 30.09 -9.47 9.37
N VAL A 161 30.30 -10.14 10.51
CA VAL A 161 29.30 -10.23 11.59
C VAL A 161 29.20 -8.95 12.43
N MET A 162 30.27 -8.13 12.47
CA MET A 162 30.30 -6.94 13.34
C MET A 162 29.23 -5.88 12.99
N PRO A 163 29.06 -5.44 11.73
CA PRO A 163 27.97 -4.52 11.35
C PRO A 163 26.58 -5.10 11.65
N VAL A 164 26.40 -6.40 11.37
CA VAL A 164 25.15 -7.11 11.64
C VAL A 164 24.81 -7.11 13.13
N THR A 165 25.81 -7.37 13.98
CA THR A 165 25.63 -7.39 15.43
C THR A 165 25.32 -6.00 15.97
N ALA A 166 25.99 -4.96 15.48
CA ALA A 166 25.72 -3.57 15.87
C ALA A 166 24.29 -3.15 15.48
N ALA A 167 23.87 -3.43 14.25
CA ALA A 167 22.51 -3.20 13.79
C ALA A 167 21.47 -3.98 14.60
N TRP A 168 21.77 -5.24 14.96
CA TRP A 168 20.89 -6.07 15.77
C TRP A 168 20.70 -5.53 17.19
N VAL A 169 21.77 -5.04 17.83
CA VAL A 169 21.68 -4.42 19.16
C VAL A 169 20.80 -3.16 19.12
N ILE A 170 20.94 -2.34 18.07
CA ILE A 170 20.05 -1.18 17.83
C ILE A 170 18.61 -1.63 17.59
N GLU A 171 18.41 -2.71 16.84
CA GLU A 171 17.09 -3.28 16.56
C GLU A 171 16.40 -3.80 17.82
N LEU A 172 17.13 -4.42 18.76
CA LEU A 172 16.56 -4.92 20.01
C LEU A 172 15.96 -3.79 20.86
N GLU A 173 16.60 -2.62 20.90
CA GLU A 173 16.06 -1.44 21.58
C GLU A 173 14.88 -0.83 20.82
N PHE A 174 14.93 -0.84 19.49
CA PHE A 174 13.76 -0.46 18.68
C PHE A 174 12.56 -1.40 18.93
N ARG A 175 12.78 -2.72 18.98
CA ARG A 175 11.73 -3.72 19.26
C ARG A 175 11.20 -3.59 20.68
N SER A 176 12.05 -3.30 21.67
CA SER A 176 11.59 -3.07 23.04
C SER A 176 10.65 -1.87 23.12
N ARG A 177 10.92 -0.80 22.35
CA ARG A 177 10.06 0.39 22.22
C ARG A 177 8.76 0.13 21.44
N MET A 178 8.76 -0.87 20.56
CA MET A 178 7.58 -1.29 19.79
C MET A 178 6.76 -2.41 20.47
N ARG A 179 7.15 -2.86 21.68
CA ARG A 179 6.40 -3.88 22.45
C ARG A 179 4.96 -3.42 22.67
N GLY A 180 4.00 -4.30 22.37
CA GLY A 180 2.56 -4.02 22.41
C GLY A 180 1.89 -3.95 21.03
N THR A 181 2.65 -3.90 19.93
CA THR A 181 2.13 -3.85 18.55
C THR A 181 2.21 -5.18 17.78
N GLU A 182 2.63 -6.25 18.44
CA GLU A 182 3.02 -7.51 17.79
C GLU A 182 1.83 -8.36 17.28
N ALA A 183 0.59 -8.01 17.62
CA ALA A 183 -0.59 -8.79 17.25
C ALA A 183 -0.94 -8.77 15.73
N ALA A 184 -0.37 -7.87 14.94
CA ALA A 184 -0.69 -7.73 13.50
C ALA A 184 0.49 -8.05 12.55
N ALA A 185 1.65 -8.45 13.07
CA ALA A 185 2.89 -8.54 12.29
C ALA A 185 3.32 -9.96 11.92
N GLN A 186 2.46 -10.97 12.08
CA GLN A 186 2.87 -12.36 11.91
C GLN A 186 2.82 -12.92 10.48
N ASP A 187 2.32 -12.18 9.48
CA ASP A 187 2.01 -12.83 8.19
C ASP A 187 2.92 -12.57 6.97
N LYS A 188 3.86 -11.61 6.96
CA LYS A 188 4.76 -11.46 5.78
C LYS A 188 6.21 -11.06 6.11
N ALA A 189 7.11 -11.98 5.73
CA ALA A 189 8.57 -11.92 5.56
C ALA A 189 9.37 -10.96 6.47
N GLY A 190 9.62 -11.41 7.71
CA GLY A 190 10.67 -10.84 8.56
C GLY A 190 12.09 -11.33 8.20
N PRO A 191 13.14 -10.78 8.82
CA PRO A 191 14.55 -11.13 8.59
C PRO A 191 14.89 -12.61 8.83
N VAL A 192 14.11 -13.31 9.66
CA VAL A 192 14.19 -14.77 9.81
C VAL A 192 13.85 -15.50 8.50
N LYS A 193 12.94 -14.95 7.69
CA LYS A 193 12.58 -15.48 6.37
C LYS A 193 13.57 -15.07 5.28
N LEU A 194 14.34 -13.99 5.46
CA LEU A 194 15.46 -13.64 4.57
C LEU A 194 16.68 -14.52 4.85
N ALA A 195 16.98 -14.77 6.13
CA ALA A 195 17.95 -15.78 6.53
C ALA A 195 17.47 -17.18 6.11
N SER A 196 16.17 -17.49 6.24
CA SER A 196 15.60 -18.74 5.70
C SER A 196 15.61 -18.76 4.18
N MET A 197 15.48 -17.64 3.47
CA MET A 197 15.57 -17.59 2.00
C MET A 197 17.01 -17.73 1.51
N LEU A 198 17.99 -17.17 2.22
CA LEU A 198 19.42 -17.40 1.94
C LEU A 198 19.79 -18.85 2.25
N TRP A 199 19.25 -19.40 3.33
CA TRP A 199 19.36 -20.81 3.68
C TRP A 199 18.64 -21.71 2.65
N GLU A 200 17.43 -21.36 2.22
CA GLU A 200 16.62 -22.04 1.19
C GLU A 200 17.28 -21.94 -0.18
N LYS A 201 17.96 -20.84 -0.51
CA LYS A 201 18.77 -20.73 -1.73
C LYS A 201 20.04 -21.57 -1.65
N GLY A 202 20.65 -21.67 -0.47
CA GLY A 202 21.72 -22.63 -0.19
C GLY A 202 21.25 -24.08 -0.35
N TRP A 203 20.04 -24.39 0.13
CA TRP A 203 19.38 -25.68 -0.09
C TRP A 203 18.92 -25.87 -1.54
N ALA A 204 18.49 -24.83 -2.25
CA ALA A 204 18.07 -24.90 -3.64
C ALA A 204 19.24 -25.21 -4.58
N ALA A 205 20.45 -24.72 -4.29
CA ALA A 205 21.66 -25.15 -4.97
C ALA A 205 21.97 -26.64 -4.72
N LEU A 206 21.69 -27.11 -3.51
CA LEU A 206 21.84 -28.52 -3.12
C LEU A 206 20.75 -29.41 -3.74
N PHE A 207 19.52 -28.90 -3.92
CA PHE A 207 18.40 -29.57 -4.59
C PHE A 207 18.47 -29.51 -6.12
N ALA A 208 19.10 -28.48 -6.70
CA ALA A 208 19.45 -28.43 -8.12
C ALA A 208 20.47 -29.53 -8.46
N GLY A 209 21.39 -29.84 -7.55
CA GLY A 209 22.26 -31.03 -7.65
C GLY A 209 21.51 -32.38 -7.53
N LEU A 210 20.24 -32.36 -7.13
CA LEU A 210 19.34 -33.52 -7.01
C LEU A 210 18.22 -33.52 -8.08
N ASP A 211 18.31 -32.64 -9.08
CA ASP A 211 17.38 -32.54 -10.22
C ASP A 211 15.92 -32.24 -9.82
N LEU A 212 15.74 -31.29 -8.91
CA LEU A 212 14.44 -30.74 -8.50
C LEU A 212 14.41 -29.23 -8.74
N ASP A 213 13.58 -28.77 -9.67
CA ASP A 213 13.41 -27.35 -10.04
C ASP A 213 12.44 -26.63 -9.06
N PRO A 214 12.88 -25.61 -8.32
CA PRO A 214 12.10 -24.98 -7.24
C PRO A 214 11.15 -23.86 -7.68
N ASN A 215 10.97 -23.56 -8.98
CA ASN A 215 10.27 -22.33 -9.40
C ASN A 215 8.89 -22.51 -10.07
N SER A 216 8.16 -23.59 -9.80
CA SER A 216 6.76 -23.70 -10.24
C SER A 216 5.81 -24.21 -9.13
N LYS A 217 4.71 -23.47 -8.92
CA LYS A 217 3.49 -23.79 -8.15
C LYS A 217 3.62 -24.95 -7.12
N ASN A 218 4.11 -24.61 -5.92
CA ASN A 218 4.47 -25.51 -4.82
C ASN A 218 3.39 -26.50 -4.32
N GLY A 219 2.12 -26.40 -4.72
CA GLY A 219 1.10 -27.40 -4.36
C GLY A 219 1.04 -28.59 -5.31
N GLN A 220 1.09 -28.34 -6.62
CA GLN A 220 0.79 -29.35 -7.64
C GLN A 220 2.00 -30.24 -7.93
N LEU A 221 3.22 -29.70 -7.86
CA LEU A 221 4.45 -30.48 -8.08
C LEU A 221 4.82 -31.38 -6.91
N ILE A 222 4.59 -30.93 -5.67
CA ILE A 222 4.78 -31.78 -4.49
C ILE A 222 3.83 -32.97 -4.57
N ARG A 223 2.56 -32.72 -4.93
CA ARG A 223 1.56 -33.77 -5.16
C ARG A 223 1.96 -34.70 -6.31
N ALA A 224 2.36 -34.17 -7.47
CA ALA A 224 2.83 -34.98 -8.59
C ALA A 224 4.07 -35.84 -8.25
N ALA A 225 5.01 -35.29 -7.47
CA ALA A 225 6.19 -36.02 -7.00
C ALA A 225 5.83 -37.10 -5.98
N LEU A 226 4.88 -36.84 -5.08
CA LEU A 226 4.35 -37.82 -4.14
C LEU A 226 3.61 -38.96 -4.87
N ALA A 227 2.79 -38.64 -5.87
CA ALA A 227 2.13 -39.63 -6.72
C ALA A 227 3.16 -40.50 -7.49
N LYS A 228 4.17 -39.89 -8.11
CA LYS A 228 5.25 -40.62 -8.80
C LYS A 228 6.03 -41.53 -7.85
N LYS A 229 6.28 -41.07 -6.62
CA LYS A 229 6.95 -41.86 -5.57
C LYS A 229 6.09 -43.04 -5.10
N ALA A 230 4.77 -42.83 -4.93
CA ALA A 230 3.82 -43.89 -4.61
C ALA A 230 3.75 -44.94 -5.73
N GLY A 231 3.68 -44.51 -6.99
CA GLY A 231 3.72 -45.39 -8.17
C GLY A 231 4.97 -46.27 -8.24
N ARG A 232 6.17 -45.69 -8.04
CA ARG A 232 7.44 -46.44 -7.98
C ARG A 232 7.46 -47.50 -6.87
N ARG A 233 6.90 -47.17 -5.69
CA ARG A 233 6.86 -48.10 -4.54
C ARG A 233 5.86 -49.23 -4.76
N LEU A 234 4.73 -48.94 -5.40
CA LEU A 234 3.75 -49.95 -5.83
C LEU A 234 4.32 -50.88 -6.90
N PHE A 235 5.03 -50.35 -7.89
CA PHE A 235 5.71 -51.16 -8.90
C PHE A 235 6.77 -52.09 -8.27
N ARG A 236 7.57 -51.58 -7.32
CA ARG A 236 8.52 -52.41 -6.56
C ARG A 236 7.82 -53.49 -5.73
N LEU A 237 6.66 -53.20 -5.16
CA LEU A 237 5.86 -54.20 -4.44
C LEU A 237 5.33 -55.28 -5.40
N ARG A 238 4.81 -54.90 -6.57
CA ARG A 238 4.34 -55.83 -7.61
C ARG A 238 5.46 -56.76 -8.07
N THR A 239 6.61 -56.22 -8.44
CA THR A 239 7.76 -57.02 -8.90
C THR A 239 8.27 -57.98 -7.82
N LEU A 240 8.23 -57.58 -6.54
CA LEU A 240 8.55 -58.48 -5.43
C LEU A 240 7.49 -59.57 -5.19
N LEU A 241 6.20 -59.26 -5.38
CA LEU A 241 5.11 -60.25 -5.35
C LEU A 241 5.26 -61.29 -6.46
N GLU A 242 5.60 -60.87 -7.68
CA GLU A 242 5.85 -61.76 -8.82
C GLU A 242 7.08 -62.64 -8.58
N ARG A 243 8.19 -62.09 -8.05
CA ARG A 243 9.37 -62.88 -7.66
C ARG A 243 9.06 -63.87 -6.55
N HIS A 244 8.25 -63.48 -5.57
CA HIS A 244 7.84 -64.36 -4.48
C HIS A 244 6.93 -65.50 -4.97
N ALA A 245 6.02 -65.24 -5.93
CA ALA A 245 5.18 -66.27 -6.55
C ALA A 245 6.04 -67.33 -7.29
N LYS A 246 7.02 -66.89 -8.09
CA LYS A 246 7.95 -67.79 -8.79
C LYS A 246 8.79 -68.64 -7.82
N LEU A 247 9.17 -68.09 -6.66
CA LEU A 247 9.90 -68.81 -5.61
C LEU A 247 9.04 -69.88 -4.91
N ILE A 248 7.71 -69.70 -4.85
CA ILE A 248 6.78 -70.71 -4.31
C ILE A 248 6.58 -71.85 -5.30
N GLU A 249 6.51 -71.56 -6.61
CA GLU A 249 6.37 -72.57 -7.67
C GLU A 249 7.64 -73.42 -7.84
N GLY A 250 8.82 -72.81 -7.66
CA GLY A 250 10.09 -73.52 -7.64
C GLY A 250 10.27 -74.36 -6.38
N LYS A 251 9.96 -75.67 -6.45
CA LYS A 251 10.04 -76.65 -5.35
C LYS A 251 11.42 -76.83 -4.66
N GLN A 252 12.44 -76.04 -5.02
CA GLN A 252 13.82 -76.14 -4.49
C GLN A 252 14.32 -74.87 -3.76
N ALA A 253 13.48 -73.88 -3.49
CA ALA A 253 13.91 -72.69 -2.74
C ALA A 253 14.27 -73.05 -1.28
N LYS A 254 15.49 -72.72 -0.83
CA LYS A 254 15.92 -72.96 0.55
C LYS A 254 15.06 -72.13 1.51
N ARG A 255 14.70 -72.69 2.68
CA ARG A 255 13.90 -72.01 3.73
C ARG A 255 14.40 -70.60 4.10
N ARG A 256 15.73 -70.37 4.03
CA ARG A 256 16.35 -69.07 4.31
C ARG A 256 16.10 -68.01 3.23
N ASP A 257 15.94 -68.42 1.98
CA ASP A 257 15.68 -67.51 0.86
C ASP A 257 14.20 -67.12 0.85
N MET A 258 13.31 -68.06 1.22
CA MET A 258 11.89 -67.76 1.46
C MET A 258 11.69 -66.75 2.59
N SER A 259 12.34 -66.92 3.75
CA SER A 259 12.15 -65.99 4.88
C SER A 259 12.68 -64.58 4.58
N ARG A 260 13.77 -64.47 3.81
CA ARG A 260 14.28 -63.18 3.31
C ARG A 260 13.33 -62.54 2.31
N ALA A 261 12.80 -63.30 1.36
CA ALA A 261 11.84 -62.81 0.38
C ALA A 261 10.54 -62.31 1.05
N VAL A 262 10.04 -63.01 2.07
CA VAL A 262 8.87 -62.58 2.85
C VAL A 262 9.16 -61.26 3.61
N ALA A 263 10.32 -61.15 4.26
CA ALA A 263 10.70 -59.94 4.99
C ALA A 263 10.87 -58.72 4.07
N GLU A 264 11.46 -58.91 2.89
CA GLU A 264 11.58 -57.86 1.87
C GLU A 264 10.21 -57.44 1.32
N LEU A 265 9.31 -58.40 1.09
CA LEU A 265 7.95 -58.14 0.62
C LEU A 265 7.14 -57.36 1.66
N GLU A 266 7.24 -57.70 2.95
CA GLU A 266 6.55 -56.96 4.02
C GLU A 266 7.09 -55.53 4.15
N LYS A 267 8.40 -55.33 4.02
CA LYS A 267 9.03 -54.00 4.03
C LYS A 267 8.59 -53.17 2.82
N ALA A 268 8.49 -53.80 1.64
CA ALA A 268 7.98 -53.15 0.44
C ALA A 268 6.50 -52.78 0.58
N ARG A 269 5.68 -53.65 1.17
CA ARG A 269 4.25 -53.41 1.45
C ARG A 269 4.06 -52.20 2.36
N LYS A 270 4.75 -52.17 3.52
CA LYS A 270 4.71 -51.02 4.45
C LYS A 270 5.17 -49.71 3.79
N SER A 271 6.18 -49.79 2.93
CA SER A 271 6.70 -48.61 2.20
C SER A 271 5.74 -48.12 1.11
N ALA A 272 5.01 -49.01 0.44
CA ALA A 272 4.02 -48.66 -0.58
C ALA A 272 2.79 -48.02 0.07
N THR A 273 2.23 -48.64 1.11
CA THR A 273 1.10 -48.10 1.87
C THR A 273 1.38 -46.70 2.40
N ARG A 274 2.51 -46.49 3.09
CA ARG A 274 2.90 -45.15 3.58
C ARG A 274 3.09 -44.10 2.48
N SER A 275 3.45 -44.52 1.27
CA SER A 275 3.62 -43.58 0.14
C SER A 275 2.28 -43.25 -0.51
N MET A 276 1.35 -44.20 -0.56
CA MET A 276 -0.03 -44.00 -1.02
C MET A 276 -0.82 -43.11 -0.07
N ASP A 277 -0.70 -43.33 1.25
CA ASP A 277 -1.35 -42.51 2.26
C ASP A 277 -0.87 -41.06 2.20
N ARG A 278 0.42 -40.84 1.90
CA ARG A 278 1.02 -39.49 1.77
C ARG A 278 0.68 -38.79 0.45
N SER A 279 0.28 -39.53 -0.57
CA SER A 279 -0.17 -38.94 -1.84
C SER A 279 -1.69 -38.73 -1.86
N ASP A 280 -2.36 -38.87 -0.71
CA ASP A 280 -3.83 -38.80 -0.57
C ASP A 280 -4.57 -39.69 -1.59
N PHE A 281 -3.98 -40.84 -1.95
CA PHE A 281 -4.46 -41.71 -3.02
C PHE A 281 -5.93 -42.15 -2.84
N ALA A 282 -6.39 -42.30 -1.59
CA ALA A 282 -7.75 -42.73 -1.28
C ALA A 282 -8.78 -41.59 -1.25
N VAL A 283 -8.34 -40.33 -1.19
CA VAL A 283 -9.20 -39.15 -0.94
C VAL A 283 -9.23 -38.23 -2.16
N ASP A 284 -8.12 -38.08 -2.88
CA ASP A 284 -8.00 -37.21 -4.05
C ASP A 284 -7.95 -38.04 -5.34
N SER A 285 -9.04 -37.97 -6.11
CA SER A 285 -9.21 -38.69 -7.38
C SER A 285 -8.15 -38.30 -8.42
N SER A 286 -7.64 -37.06 -8.38
CA SER A 286 -6.59 -36.58 -9.28
C SER A 286 -5.24 -37.23 -8.95
N GLN A 287 -4.93 -37.42 -7.67
CA GLN A 287 -3.72 -38.11 -7.21
C GLN A 287 -3.80 -39.61 -7.43
N ALA A 288 -4.97 -40.21 -7.20
CA ALA A 288 -5.21 -41.61 -7.50
C ALA A 288 -4.94 -41.90 -8.98
N LEU A 289 -5.45 -41.04 -9.86
CA LEU A 289 -5.25 -41.14 -11.29
C LEU A 289 -3.80 -40.90 -11.71
N ALA A 290 -3.10 -39.95 -11.08
CA ALA A 290 -1.68 -39.71 -11.32
C ALA A 290 -0.79 -40.90 -10.90
N VAL A 291 -1.10 -41.53 -9.76
CA VAL A 291 -0.43 -42.76 -9.30
C VAL A 291 -0.70 -43.91 -10.28
N LEU A 292 -1.94 -44.09 -10.74
CA LEU A 292 -2.31 -45.13 -11.70
C LEU A 292 -1.67 -44.92 -13.08
N ARG A 293 -1.65 -43.69 -13.60
CA ARG A 293 -0.90 -43.33 -14.84
C ARG A 293 0.58 -43.65 -14.70
N SER A 294 1.17 -43.31 -13.55
CA SER A 294 2.57 -43.63 -13.28
C SER A 294 2.81 -45.13 -13.10
N LEU A 295 1.82 -45.92 -12.68
CA LEU A 295 1.96 -47.37 -12.59
C LEU A 295 1.86 -48.00 -13.99
N GLY A 296 0.84 -47.61 -14.77
CA GLY A 296 0.61 -48.09 -16.15
C GLY A 296 1.79 -47.80 -17.05
N GLY A 297 2.32 -46.56 -16.98
CA GLY A 297 3.50 -46.14 -17.72
C GLY A 297 4.81 -46.78 -17.26
N TRP A 298 4.82 -47.65 -16.23
CA TRP A 298 6.01 -48.44 -15.83
C TRP A 298 5.82 -49.93 -16.12
N THR A 299 4.59 -50.42 -16.13
CA THR A 299 4.27 -51.83 -16.38
C THR A 299 4.15 -52.15 -17.87
N GLN A 300 3.87 -51.15 -18.71
CA GLN A 300 3.74 -51.30 -20.16
C GLN A 300 4.96 -50.73 -20.92
N VAL A 301 6.06 -50.38 -20.23
CA VAL A 301 7.26 -49.84 -20.89
C VAL A 301 7.91 -50.89 -21.79
N ASP A 302 7.94 -52.14 -21.35
CA ASP A 302 8.47 -53.25 -22.14
C ASP A 302 7.55 -53.54 -23.33
N ASP A 303 6.22 -53.48 -23.15
CA ASP A 303 5.25 -53.64 -24.25
C ASP A 303 5.40 -52.48 -25.27
N VAL A 304 5.46 -51.23 -24.83
CA VAL A 304 5.70 -50.05 -25.70
C VAL A 304 7.06 -50.10 -26.39
N ALA A 305 8.09 -50.64 -25.74
CA ALA A 305 9.42 -50.76 -26.31
C ALA A 305 9.57 -51.94 -27.29
N THR A 306 8.66 -52.92 -27.24
CA THR A 306 8.70 -54.14 -28.07
C THR A 306 7.58 -54.22 -29.11
N VAL A 307 6.61 -53.31 -29.08
CA VAL A 307 5.56 -53.20 -30.08
C VAL A 307 6.15 -53.07 -31.48
N ASN A 308 5.71 -53.96 -32.36
CA ASN A 308 6.09 -53.89 -33.75
C ASN A 308 5.30 -52.77 -34.43
N PHE A 309 5.95 -51.66 -34.72
CA PHE A 309 5.33 -50.50 -35.37
C PHE A 309 4.87 -50.77 -36.81
N GLU A 310 5.17 -51.94 -37.38
CA GLU A 310 4.67 -52.39 -38.68
C GLU A 310 3.24 -52.97 -38.60
N ASP A 311 2.75 -53.35 -37.42
CA ASP A 311 1.36 -53.81 -37.22
C ASP A 311 0.49 -52.72 -36.55
N PRO A 312 -0.33 -51.99 -37.32
CA PRO A 312 -1.15 -50.90 -36.78
C PRO A 312 -2.25 -51.37 -35.82
N LEU A 313 -2.66 -52.64 -35.85
CA LEU A 313 -3.65 -53.20 -34.93
C LEU A 313 -3.04 -53.45 -33.55
N GLU A 314 -1.79 -53.90 -33.50
CA GLU A 314 -1.07 -54.10 -32.24
C GLU A 314 -0.76 -52.75 -31.56
N VAL A 315 -0.42 -51.72 -32.36
CA VAL A 315 -0.24 -50.34 -31.89
C VAL A 315 -1.56 -49.73 -31.37
N THR A 316 -2.68 -49.93 -32.05
CA THR A 316 -3.98 -49.39 -31.61
C THR A 316 -4.50 -50.10 -30.36
N ASP A 317 -4.36 -51.40 -30.25
CA ASP A 317 -4.74 -52.17 -29.07
C ASP A 317 -3.84 -51.83 -27.86
N LEU A 318 -2.54 -51.61 -28.08
CA LEU A 318 -1.65 -51.04 -27.07
C LEU A 318 -2.11 -49.65 -26.64
N MET A 319 -2.45 -48.76 -27.58
CA MET A 319 -2.94 -47.41 -27.27
C MET A 319 -4.28 -47.45 -26.52
N GLU A 320 -5.18 -48.38 -26.84
CA GLU A 320 -6.47 -48.55 -26.16
C GLU A 320 -6.29 -49.13 -24.74
N ARG A 321 -5.37 -50.09 -24.56
CA ARG A 321 -5.01 -50.65 -23.24
C ARG A 321 -4.23 -49.70 -22.33
N VAL A 322 -3.37 -48.85 -22.90
CA VAL A 322 -2.70 -47.76 -22.20
C VAL A 322 -3.70 -46.63 -21.88
N ALA A 323 -4.74 -46.47 -22.70
CA ALA A 323 -5.81 -45.50 -22.53
C ALA A 323 -6.90 -45.94 -21.54
N ILE A 324 -6.53 -46.25 -20.30
CA ILE A 324 -7.43 -46.13 -19.13
C ILE A 324 -7.67 -44.63 -18.89
N MET A 325 -8.42 -43.98 -19.80
CA MET A 325 -8.52 -42.52 -19.94
C MET A 325 -9.90 -41.95 -20.39
N PRO A 326 -10.93 -42.73 -20.81
CA PRO A 326 -12.23 -42.14 -21.14
C PRO A 326 -12.98 -41.54 -19.94
N ALA A 327 -12.87 -42.16 -18.75
CA ALA A 327 -13.51 -41.64 -17.53
C ALA A 327 -12.78 -40.40 -16.98
N ALA A 328 -11.45 -40.33 -17.16
CA ALA A 328 -10.62 -39.21 -16.71
C ALA A 328 -10.87 -37.93 -17.53
N LYS A 329 -11.01 -38.06 -18.86
CA LYS A 329 -11.33 -36.92 -19.74
C LYS A 329 -12.71 -36.33 -19.47
N ARG A 330 -13.68 -37.12 -19.01
CA ARG A 330 -15.03 -36.63 -18.66
C ARG A 330 -15.03 -35.81 -17.37
N ILE A 331 -14.25 -36.21 -16.37
CA ILE A 331 -14.10 -35.45 -15.12
C ILE A 331 -13.35 -34.15 -15.40
N GLU A 332 -12.27 -34.19 -16.19
CA GLU A 332 -11.48 -33.01 -16.55
C GLU A 332 -12.25 -32.00 -17.42
N ALA A 333 -13.13 -32.48 -18.31
CA ALA A 333 -13.99 -31.61 -19.12
C ALA A 333 -15.10 -30.92 -18.29
N ALA A 334 -15.67 -31.63 -17.31
CA ALA A 334 -16.66 -31.07 -16.41
C ALA A 334 -16.04 -30.03 -15.45
N GLU A 335 -14.82 -30.30 -14.96
CA GLU A 335 -14.08 -29.37 -14.10
C GLU A 335 -13.68 -28.09 -14.86
N ARG A 336 -13.21 -28.20 -16.11
CA ARG A 336 -12.93 -27.03 -16.94
C ARG A 336 -14.17 -26.20 -17.29
N ALA A 337 -15.33 -26.83 -17.45
CA ALA A 337 -16.59 -26.10 -17.65
C ALA A 337 -16.97 -25.29 -16.41
N ALA A 338 -16.89 -25.90 -15.22
CA ALA A 338 -17.16 -25.22 -13.95
C ALA A 338 -16.18 -24.09 -13.65
N GLU A 339 -14.87 -24.29 -13.92
CA GLU A 339 -13.86 -23.23 -13.78
C GLU A 339 -14.14 -22.04 -14.72
N SER A 340 -14.63 -22.30 -15.93
CA SER A 340 -14.96 -21.24 -16.89
C SER A 340 -16.20 -20.42 -16.51
N GLU A 341 -17.19 -21.05 -15.88
CA GLU A 341 -18.37 -20.35 -15.35
C GLU A 341 -17.99 -19.48 -14.14
N GLU A 342 -17.15 -19.98 -13.23
CA GLU A 342 -16.66 -19.22 -12.08
C GLU A 342 -15.79 -18.01 -12.51
N GLU A 343 -14.99 -18.17 -13.56
CA GLU A 343 -14.23 -17.06 -14.14
C GLU A 343 -15.14 -16.01 -14.82
N ALA A 344 -16.22 -16.43 -15.46
CA ALA A 344 -17.20 -15.52 -16.04
C ALA A 344 -17.93 -14.71 -14.95
N GLU A 345 -18.36 -15.36 -13.86
CA GLU A 345 -18.98 -14.68 -12.72
C GLU A 345 -18.01 -13.69 -12.04
N ARG A 346 -16.74 -14.07 -11.88
CA ARG A 346 -15.71 -13.16 -11.34
C ARG A 346 -15.45 -11.97 -12.26
N ALA A 347 -15.52 -12.15 -13.58
CA ALA A 347 -15.37 -11.07 -14.55
C ALA A 347 -16.57 -10.11 -14.55
N GLU A 348 -17.79 -10.62 -14.38
CA GLU A 348 -19.00 -9.79 -14.25
C GLU A 348 -19.01 -9.00 -12.93
N ALA A 349 -18.64 -9.64 -11.81
CA ALA A 349 -18.50 -8.95 -10.53
C ALA A 349 -17.46 -7.82 -10.59
N ALA A 350 -16.31 -8.06 -11.25
CA ALA A 350 -15.28 -7.05 -11.46
C ALA A 350 -15.76 -5.88 -12.35
N ARG A 351 -16.62 -6.14 -13.35
CA ARG A 351 -17.24 -5.07 -14.16
C ARG A 351 -18.20 -4.22 -13.34
N ALA A 352 -19.07 -4.85 -12.54
CA ALA A 352 -20.00 -4.16 -11.67
C ALA A 352 -19.28 -3.28 -10.63
N GLU A 353 -18.19 -3.78 -10.05
CA GLU A 353 -17.37 -3.01 -9.09
C GLU A 353 -16.65 -1.84 -9.77
N ALA A 354 -16.15 -2.02 -10.99
CA ALA A 354 -15.52 -0.96 -11.76
C ALA A 354 -16.50 0.15 -12.16
N GLU A 355 -17.75 -0.18 -12.48
CA GLU A 355 -18.81 0.80 -12.75
C GLU A 355 -19.22 1.56 -11.49
N ALA A 356 -19.37 0.87 -10.35
CA ALA A 356 -19.63 1.51 -9.06
C ALA A 356 -18.48 2.44 -8.63
N ALA A 357 -17.22 2.08 -8.93
CA ALA A 357 -16.06 2.93 -8.67
C ALA A 357 -16.04 4.18 -9.58
N ARG A 358 -16.50 4.08 -10.84
CA ARG A 358 -16.63 5.24 -11.73
C ARG A 358 -17.67 6.23 -11.21
N GLN A 359 -18.82 5.75 -10.76
CA GLN A 359 -19.87 6.62 -10.22
C GLN A 359 -19.39 7.37 -8.98
N ARG A 360 -18.71 6.69 -8.03
CA ARG A 360 -18.11 7.34 -6.86
C ARG A 360 -17.06 8.38 -7.24
N ALA A 361 -16.21 8.10 -8.23
CA ALA A 361 -15.21 9.06 -8.69
C ALA A 361 -15.81 10.29 -9.38
N GLU A 362 -16.95 10.16 -10.07
CA GLU A 362 -17.67 11.30 -10.65
C GLU A 362 -18.37 12.15 -9.59
N GLU A 363 -18.98 11.52 -8.58
CA GLU A 363 -19.57 12.20 -7.43
C GLU A 363 -18.51 12.97 -6.63
N GLU A 364 -17.34 12.36 -6.40
CA GLU A 364 -16.22 13.00 -5.71
C GLU A 364 -15.63 14.17 -6.50
N LYS A 365 -15.55 14.07 -7.84
CA LYS A 365 -15.15 15.21 -8.69
C LYS A 365 -16.11 16.38 -8.57
N ARG A 366 -17.43 16.12 -8.55
CA ARG A 366 -18.43 17.17 -8.35
C ARG A 366 -18.28 17.82 -6.97
N ALA A 367 -18.11 17.02 -5.92
CA ALA A 367 -17.87 17.53 -4.57
C ALA A 367 -16.58 18.36 -4.45
N ALA A 368 -15.51 17.96 -5.15
CA ALA A 368 -14.25 18.70 -5.19
C ALA A 368 -14.37 20.05 -5.92
N VAL A 369 -15.15 20.10 -7.01
CA VAL A 369 -15.44 21.36 -7.73
C VAL A 369 -16.25 22.31 -6.85
N GLU A 370 -17.28 21.81 -6.16
CA GLU A 370 -18.06 22.63 -5.22
C GLU A 370 -17.21 23.13 -4.05
N ALA A 371 -16.33 22.30 -3.50
CA ALA A 371 -15.43 22.71 -2.43
C ALA A 371 -14.43 23.79 -2.89
N LYS A 372 -13.93 23.69 -4.13
CA LYS A 372 -13.06 24.71 -4.73
C LYS A 372 -13.81 26.04 -4.90
N GLN A 373 -15.05 26.02 -5.37
CA GLN A 373 -15.88 27.22 -5.49
C GLN A 373 -16.12 27.91 -4.13
N ARG A 374 -16.37 27.12 -3.06
CA ARG A 374 -16.50 27.68 -1.70
C ARG A 374 -15.19 28.29 -1.19
N ALA A 375 -14.05 27.69 -1.51
CA ALA A 375 -12.74 28.21 -1.12
C ALA A 375 -12.38 29.51 -1.88
N GLU A 376 -12.75 29.60 -3.16
CA GLU A 376 -12.59 30.83 -3.96
C GLU A 376 -13.50 31.95 -3.46
N ALA A 377 -14.75 31.64 -3.09
CA ALA A 377 -15.65 32.61 -2.46
C ALA A 377 -15.11 33.12 -1.11
N ALA A 378 -14.61 32.23 -0.25
CA ALA A 378 -14.00 32.62 1.03
C ALA A 378 -12.73 33.48 0.85
N ARG A 379 -11.94 33.24 -0.20
CA ARG A 379 -10.78 34.10 -0.53
C ARG A 379 -11.21 35.49 -0.99
N ALA A 380 -12.24 35.58 -1.81
CA ALA A 380 -12.79 36.87 -2.24
C ALA A 380 -13.33 37.68 -1.05
N GLU A 381 -14.00 37.03 -0.10
CA GLU A 381 -14.45 37.68 1.15
C GLU A 381 -13.27 38.16 2.02
N ALA A 382 -12.22 37.36 2.15
CA ALA A 382 -11.02 37.73 2.90
C ALA A 382 -10.26 38.90 2.25
N GLU A 383 -10.16 38.93 0.92
CA GLU A 383 -9.55 40.05 0.17
C GLU A 383 -10.38 41.34 0.32
N ALA A 384 -11.71 41.24 0.31
CA ALA A 384 -12.59 42.38 0.57
C ALA A 384 -12.43 42.91 2.02
N ALA A 385 -12.33 42.01 3.01
CA ALA A 385 -12.09 42.39 4.40
C ALA A 385 -10.72 43.09 4.58
N LEU A 386 -9.67 42.59 3.91
CA LEU A 386 -8.34 43.22 3.93
C LEU A 386 -8.32 44.59 3.25
N ALA A 387 -9.08 44.77 2.16
CA ALA A 387 -9.22 46.06 1.51
C ALA A 387 -9.90 47.09 2.45
N THR A 388 -10.92 46.65 3.19
CA THR A 388 -11.64 47.50 4.16
C THR A 388 -10.72 47.91 5.32
N ALA A 389 -9.97 46.95 5.88
CA ALA A 389 -9.01 47.21 6.95
C ALA A 389 -7.86 48.16 6.53
N ARG A 390 -7.44 48.13 5.26
CA ARG A 390 -6.45 49.09 4.73
C ARG A 390 -7.00 50.51 4.67
N VAL A 391 -8.25 50.69 4.26
CA VAL A 391 -8.91 52.00 4.23
C VAL A 391 -9.04 52.57 5.66
N GLU A 392 -9.41 51.73 6.63
CA GLU A 392 -9.48 52.11 8.04
C GLU A 392 -8.11 52.48 8.61
N ALA A 393 -7.05 51.71 8.31
CA ALA A 393 -5.68 52.01 8.73
C ALA A 393 -5.14 53.32 8.13
N GLU A 394 -5.50 53.66 6.90
CA GLU A 394 -5.15 54.95 6.29
C GLU A 394 -5.92 56.12 6.92
N SER A 395 -7.17 55.91 7.30
CA SER A 395 -7.96 56.93 8.02
C SER A 395 -7.37 57.23 9.41
N ALA A 396 -6.95 56.20 10.15
CA ALA A 396 -6.28 56.34 11.43
C ALA A 396 -4.92 57.06 11.32
N ARG A 397 -4.16 56.83 10.23
CA ARG A 397 -2.91 57.56 9.96
C ARG A 397 -3.14 59.04 9.68
N LYS A 398 -4.22 59.39 8.96
CA LYS A 398 -4.61 60.79 8.70
C LYS A 398 -5.08 61.51 9.97
N GLU A 399 -5.66 60.79 10.92
CA GLU A 399 -6.06 61.34 12.21
C GLU A 399 -4.86 61.58 13.14
N LYS A 400 -3.90 60.65 13.15
CA LYS A 400 -2.64 60.80 13.90
C LYS A 400 -1.81 62.02 13.44
N SER A 401 -1.70 62.25 12.13
CA SER A 401 -0.96 63.42 11.62
C SER A 401 -1.62 64.76 11.96
N ARG A 402 -2.96 64.79 12.06
CA ARG A 402 -3.70 65.97 12.54
C ARG A 402 -3.46 66.23 14.03
N ALA A 403 -3.36 65.19 14.85
CA ALA A 403 -3.04 65.31 16.27
C ALA A 403 -1.59 65.78 16.50
N GLU A 404 -0.62 65.33 15.70
CA GLU A 404 0.77 65.80 15.77
C GLU A 404 0.90 67.27 15.33
N ALA A 405 0.15 67.70 14.31
CA ALA A 405 0.11 69.12 13.91
C ALA A 405 -0.49 70.03 15.00
N ALA A 406 -1.49 69.55 15.75
CA ALA A 406 -2.07 70.29 16.87
C ALA A 406 -1.07 70.45 18.05
N ARG A 407 -0.21 69.45 18.29
CA ARG A 407 0.84 69.53 19.32
C ARG A 407 1.91 70.55 18.98
N GLN A 408 2.34 70.62 17.72
CA GLN A 408 3.34 71.61 17.27
C GLN A 408 2.82 73.05 17.37
N ALA A 409 1.52 73.28 17.13
CA ALA A 409 0.89 74.58 17.30
C ALA A 409 0.84 75.04 18.77
N ALA A 410 0.62 74.11 19.71
CA ALA A 410 0.59 74.40 21.15
C ALA A 410 1.99 74.76 21.70
N GLU A 411 3.04 74.09 21.24
CA GLU A 411 4.43 74.41 21.63
C GLU A 411 4.90 75.77 21.07
N ALA A 412 4.46 76.14 19.87
CA ALA A 412 4.73 77.45 19.29
C ALA A 412 4.03 78.60 20.05
N ALA A 413 2.88 78.35 20.67
CA ALA A 413 2.18 79.33 21.51
C ALA A 413 2.89 79.55 22.86
N ARG A 414 3.44 78.50 23.47
CA ARG A 414 4.22 78.61 24.72
C ARG A 414 5.49 79.45 24.57
N LYS A 415 6.20 79.32 23.46
CA LYS A 415 7.44 80.09 23.21
C LYS A 415 7.22 81.59 23.00
N ARG A 416 5.98 82.04 22.68
CA ARG A 416 5.63 83.47 22.60
C ARG A 416 5.28 84.06 23.96
N ALA A 417 4.72 83.27 24.88
CA ALA A 417 4.41 83.71 26.24
C ALA A 417 5.69 83.86 27.10
N GLU A 418 6.73 83.07 26.84
CA GLU A 418 8.02 83.19 27.55
C GLU A 418 8.84 84.43 27.12
N SER A 419 8.61 84.98 25.92
CA SER A 419 9.31 86.18 25.44
C SER A 419 8.72 87.51 25.93
N GLU A 420 7.52 87.51 26.52
CA GLU A 420 6.85 88.73 27.01
C GLU A 420 7.13 89.02 28.50
N MET A 421 7.63 88.05 29.27
CA MET A 421 7.92 88.20 30.72
C MET A 421 9.30 88.82 31.06
N THR A 422 10.11 89.20 30.07
CA THR A 422 11.48 89.70 30.31
C THR A 422 11.70 91.19 30.05
N GLU A 423 10.64 92.00 29.90
CA GLU A 423 10.76 93.47 29.78
C GLU A 423 10.27 94.30 30.99
N GLU A 424 9.56 93.73 31.96
CA GLU A 424 8.99 94.49 33.10
C GLU A 424 9.82 94.48 34.41
N SER A 425 11.00 93.86 34.43
CA SER A 425 11.84 93.77 35.65
C SER A 425 12.90 94.87 35.78
N ARG A 426 12.87 95.92 34.96
CA ARG A 426 13.89 97.00 34.95
C ARG A 426 13.54 98.30 35.68
N ASN A 427 12.38 98.43 36.33
CA ASN A 427 11.93 99.72 36.91
C ASN A 427 11.84 99.79 38.45
N VAL A 428 12.56 98.95 39.20
CA VAL A 428 12.51 98.97 40.68
C VAL A 428 13.82 99.49 41.32
N ALA A 429 14.65 100.22 40.55
CA ALA A 429 15.96 100.71 41.00
C ALA A 429 15.98 102.17 41.51
N GLN A 430 14.84 102.79 41.84
CA GLN A 430 14.77 104.23 42.19
C GLN A 430 14.16 104.58 43.57
N LEU A 431 13.98 103.63 44.47
CA LEU A 431 13.37 103.90 45.79
C LEU A 431 14.27 103.50 46.97
N ALA A 432 15.59 103.64 46.81
CA ALA A 432 16.59 103.22 47.80
C ALA A 432 17.26 104.36 48.59
N GLU A 433 16.87 105.63 48.42
CA GLU A 433 17.71 106.76 48.90
C GLU A 433 17.01 107.77 49.84
N ARG A 434 15.94 107.41 50.57
CA ARG A 434 15.29 108.33 51.52
C ARG A 434 14.70 107.65 52.78
N ALA A 435 15.43 106.72 53.37
CA ALA A 435 14.96 106.01 54.57
C ALA A 435 16.02 105.80 55.67
N GLU A 436 17.11 106.54 55.66
CA GLU A 436 18.03 106.59 56.80
C GLU A 436 18.15 108.08 57.15
N GLU A 437 17.78 108.56 58.33
CA GLU A 437 18.21 108.12 59.64
C GLU A 437 17.15 108.53 60.69
N GLU A 438 16.95 107.71 61.73
CA GLU A 438 16.37 108.10 63.03
C GLU A 438 14.84 108.39 63.14
N GLN A 439 13.98 107.56 62.53
CA GLN A 439 12.88 106.92 63.32
C GLN A 439 12.99 105.38 63.33
N LYS A 440 14.21 104.93 63.03
CA LYS A 440 14.86 103.61 63.08
C LYS A 440 14.79 102.85 64.42
N LYS A 441 13.86 103.17 65.32
CA LYS A 441 13.79 102.55 66.67
C LYS A 441 12.37 102.15 67.12
N LEU A 442 11.33 102.56 66.39
CA LEU A 442 9.95 102.07 66.59
C LEU A 442 9.37 101.42 65.31
N ALA A 443 9.99 101.67 64.14
CA ALA A 443 9.73 100.96 62.89
C ALA A 443 10.19 99.49 62.98
N ASP A 444 11.34 99.19 63.58
CA ASP A 444 11.96 97.86 63.60
C ASP A 444 11.03 96.73 64.12
N ALA A 445 10.14 97.02 65.07
CA ALA A 445 9.20 96.04 65.63
C ALA A 445 7.89 95.88 64.80
N ALA A 446 7.45 96.94 64.09
CA ALA A 446 6.32 96.88 63.17
C ALA A 446 6.74 96.39 61.76
N GLU A 447 8.00 96.63 61.39
CA GLU A 447 8.66 96.18 60.17
C GLU A 447 9.01 94.70 60.25
N GLU A 448 9.46 94.17 61.40
CA GLU A 448 9.55 92.71 61.61
C GLU A 448 8.18 92.03 61.43
N LEU A 449 7.10 92.64 61.94
CA LEU A 449 5.76 92.07 61.85
C LEU A 449 5.18 92.16 60.43
N ALA A 450 5.41 93.26 59.72
CA ALA A 450 5.05 93.42 58.31
C ALA A 450 5.90 92.53 57.38
N ARG A 451 7.20 92.36 57.67
CA ARG A 451 8.13 91.50 56.93
C ARG A 451 7.77 90.03 57.11
N VAL A 452 7.39 89.61 58.32
CA VAL A 452 6.88 88.26 58.56
C VAL A 452 5.51 88.07 57.88
N GLN A 453 4.64 89.08 57.84
CA GLN A 453 3.37 88.99 57.10
C GLN A 453 3.55 88.92 55.58
N ASP A 454 4.50 89.66 55.01
CA ASP A 454 4.85 89.58 53.59
C ASP A 454 5.58 88.27 53.25
N GLU A 455 6.45 87.77 54.14
CA GLU A 455 7.06 86.44 54.02
C GLU A 455 5.99 85.34 54.09
N ILE A 456 4.97 85.48 54.94
CA ILE A 456 3.84 84.55 55.00
C ILE A 456 2.98 84.65 53.74
N ALA A 457 2.70 85.85 53.21
CA ALA A 457 1.91 86.02 51.99
C ALA A 457 2.63 85.50 50.73
N THR A 458 3.94 85.73 50.63
CA THR A 458 4.78 85.19 49.55
C THR A 458 4.96 83.68 49.67
N THR A 459 5.11 83.15 50.89
CA THR A 459 5.19 81.69 51.13
C THR A 459 3.85 81.01 50.86
N ALA A 460 2.72 81.64 51.21
CA ALA A 460 1.39 81.15 50.87
C ALA A 460 1.15 81.15 49.36
N SER A 461 1.59 82.19 48.64
CA SER A 461 1.51 82.24 47.18
C SER A 461 2.39 81.17 46.52
N ARG A 462 3.61 80.96 47.01
CA ARG A 462 4.49 79.87 46.55
C ARG A 462 3.89 78.50 46.83
N ARG A 463 3.26 78.32 47.99
CA ARG A 463 2.57 77.07 48.34
C ARG A 463 1.37 76.81 47.43
N ASN A 464 0.54 77.81 47.16
CA ASN A 464 -0.61 77.68 46.27
C ASN A 464 -0.19 77.39 44.83
N ALA A 465 0.89 78.02 44.35
CA ALA A 465 1.48 77.72 43.05
C ALA A 465 2.02 76.29 42.99
N ALA A 466 2.74 75.85 44.02
CA ALA A 466 3.24 74.48 44.13
C ALA A 466 2.11 73.44 44.22
N GLU A 467 1.02 73.72 44.94
CA GLU A 467 -0.17 72.86 44.98
C GLU A 467 -0.85 72.77 43.61
N ALA A 468 -0.96 73.89 42.88
CA ALA A 468 -1.49 73.89 41.51
C ALA A 468 -0.61 73.06 40.55
N GLU A 469 0.72 73.18 40.64
CA GLU A 469 1.66 72.36 39.87
C GLU A 469 1.54 70.87 40.21
N VAL A 470 1.47 70.51 41.48
CA VAL A 470 1.29 69.11 41.91
C VAL A 470 -0.03 68.52 41.38
N THR A 471 -1.08 69.34 41.32
CA THR A 471 -2.40 68.92 40.81
C THR A 471 -2.33 68.67 39.30
N SER A 472 -1.70 69.59 38.56
CA SER A 472 -1.43 69.45 37.12
C SER A 472 -0.58 68.21 36.81
N ILE A 473 0.49 67.98 37.57
CA ILE A 473 1.35 66.79 37.42
C ILE A 473 0.55 65.50 37.69
N ARG A 474 -0.36 65.49 38.67
CA ARG A 474 -1.22 64.33 38.94
C ARG A 474 -2.19 64.05 37.81
N GLU A 475 -2.76 65.08 37.18
CA GLU A 475 -3.62 64.92 36.00
C GLU A 475 -2.84 64.42 34.78
N GLN A 476 -1.65 64.95 34.54
CA GLN A 476 -0.76 64.46 33.49
C GLN A 476 -0.36 62.99 33.73
N LEU A 477 -0.04 62.61 34.96
CA LEU A 477 0.28 61.23 35.30
C LEU A 477 -0.91 60.30 35.09
N ARG A 478 -2.13 60.72 35.46
CA ARG A 478 -3.37 59.96 35.17
C ARG A 478 -3.58 59.79 33.66
N SER A 479 -3.38 60.85 32.88
CA SER A 479 -3.50 60.79 31.41
C SER A 479 -2.51 59.79 30.82
N LEU A 480 -1.24 59.82 31.24
CA LEU A 480 -0.21 58.90 30.75
C LEU A 480 -0.47 57.44 31.17
N VAL A 481 -1.02 57.21 32.36
CA VAL A 481 -1.42 55.86 32.80
C VAL A 481 -2.59 55.34 31.95
N ASN A 482 -3.56 56.19 31.60
CA ASN A 482 -4.67 55.84 30.73
C ASN A 482 -4.21 55.57 29.29
N GLU A 483 -3.28 56.36 28.75
CA GLU A 483 -2.69 56.13 27.43
C GLU A 483 -1.89 54.81 27.39
N ARG A 484 -1.10 54.53 28.44
CA ARG A 484 -0.35 53.29 28.55
C ARG A 484 -1.27 52.07 28.59
N THR A 485 -2.33 52.11 29.38
CA THR A 485 -3.29 51.00 29.48
C THR A 485 -4.03 50.78 28.16
N ALA A 486 -4.46 51.84 27.47
CA ALA A 486 -5.04 51.73 26.13
C ALA A 486 -4.06 51.15 25.10
N ALA A 487 -2.78 51.51 25.16
CA ALA A 487 -1.75 50.94 24.30
C ALA A 487 -1.47 49.45 24.61
N GLU A 488 -1.48 49.06 25.89
CA GLU A 488 -1.35 47.66 26.32
C GLU A 488 -2.53 46.81 25.85
N ASP A 489 -3.76 47.33 25.90
CA ASP A 489 -4.95 46.64 25.42
C ASP A 489 -4.97 46.52 23.88
N ALA A 490 -4.55 47.56 23.16
CA ALA A 490 -4.37 47.49 21.71
C ALA A 490 -3.31 46.45 21.31
N ALA A 491 -2.18 46.38 22.04
CA ALA A 491 -1.16 45.36 21.83
C ALA A 491 -1.70 43.94 22.10
N ARG A 492 -2.48 43.74 23.17
CA ARG A 492 -3.14 42.46 23.44
C ARG A 492 -4.12 42.06 22.33
N SER A 493 -4.89 43.00 21.80
CA SER A 493 -5.82 42.73 20.69
C SER A 493 -5.09 42.26 19.43
N SER A 494 -4.00 42.93 19.04
CA SER A 494 -3.21 42.58 17.86
C SER A 494 -2.48 41.23 18.01
N VAL A 495 -2.03 40.88 19.22
CA VAL A 495 -1.50 39.54 19.50
C VAL A 495 -2.58 38.46 19.36
N ASN A 496 -3.79 38.72 19.85
CA ASN A 496 -4.91 37.79 19.70
C ASN A 496 -5.32 37.61 18.24
N GLU A 497 -5.33 38.68 17.44
CA GLU A 497 -5.57 38.61 15.99
C GLU A 497 -4.46 37.84 15.27
N ALA A 498 -3.19 38.08 15.61
CA ALA A 498 -2.07 37.33 15.06
C ALA A 498 -2.15 35.83 15.40
N HIS A 499 -2.60 35.48 16.61
CA HIS A 499 -2.84 34.09 16.98
C HIS A 499 -4.00 33.45 16.19
N LYS A 500 -5.10 34.18 15.98
CA LYS A 500 -6.20 33.68 15.13
C LYS A 500 -5.74 33.46 13.69
N ALA A 501 -5.02 34.42 13.11
CA ALA A 501 -4.46 34.31 11.76
C ALA A 501 -3.46 33.15 11.65
N ALA A 502 -2.61 32.94 12.66
CA ALA A 502 -1.70 31.79 12.70
C ALA A 502 -2.46 30.45 12.75
N GLY A 503 -3.56 30.38 13.52
CA GLY A 503 -4.44 29.21 13.55
C GLY A 503 -5.11 28.93 12.21
N GLU A 504 -5.53 29.97 11.48
CA GLU A 504 -6.09 29.83 10.13
C GLU A 504 -5.05 29.37 9.11
N VAL A 505 -3.82 29.89 9.17
CA VAL A 505 -2.72 29.43 8.31
C VAL A 505 -2.41 27.95 8.55
N GLU A 506 -2.40 27.51 9.81
CA GLU A 506 -2.16 26.10 10.14
C GLU A 506 -3.31 25.20 9.65
N ARG A 507 -4.56 25.67 9.77
CA ARG A 507 -5.74 24.98 9.21
C ARG A 507 -5.68 24.90 7.68
N LEU A 508 -5.23 25.94 7.01
CA LEU A 508 -5.06 25.95 5.55
C LEU A 508 -3.91 25.03 5.11
N ARG A 509 -2.82 24.98 5.88
CA ARG A 509 -1.71 24.05 5.63
C ARG A 509 -2.14 22.60 5.76
N SER A 510 -2.88 22.26 6.82
CA SER A 510 -3.40 20.90 7.00
C SER A 510 -4.39 20.51 5.91
N ALA A 511 -5.27 21.43 5.50
CA ALA A 511 -6.18 21.21 4.37
C ALA A 511 -5.42 21.01 3.05
N LEU A 512 -4.31 21.73 2.83
CA LEU A 512 -3.48 21.58 1.63
C LEU A 512 -2.77 20.21 1.61
N THR A 513 -2.18 19.78 2.73
CA THR A 513 -1.54 18.45 2.82
C THR A 513 -2.56 17.32 2.65
N ASP A 514 -3.77 17.47 3.19
CA ASP A 514 -4.85 16.51 2.96
C ASP A 514 -5.30 16.46 1.50
N ALA A 515 -5.39 17.62 0.82
CA ALA A 515 -5.71 17.67 -0.60
C ALA A 515 -4.60 17.05 -1.46
N GLN A 516 -3.32 17.28 -1.13
CA GLN A 516 -2.19 16.66 -1.82
C GLN A 516 -2.19 15.14 -1.67
N ARG A 517 -2.40 14.64 -0.45
CA ARG A 517 -2.52 13.19 -0.20
C ARG A 517 -3.65 12.56 -1.00
N LYS A 518 -4.83 13.19 -1.04
CA LYS A 518 -5.96 12.72 -1.87
C LYS A 518 -5.59 12.71 -3.35
N ALA A 519 -4.92 13.75 -3.85
CA ALA A 519 -4.46 13.79 -5.24
C ALA A 519 -3.50 12.64 -5.57
N GLU A 520 -2.53 12.35 -4.68
CA GLU A 520 -1.61 11.21 -4.82
C GLU A 520 -2.36 9.86 -4.84
N GLU A 521 -3.32 9.68 -3.93
CA GLU A 521 -4.17 8.49 -3.87
C GLU A 521 -4.97 8.30 -5.17
N HIS A 522 -5.53 9.39 -5.73
CA HIS A 522 -6.24 9.35 -7.00
C HIS A 522 -5.32 9.04 -8.18
N THR A 523 -4.09 9.59 -8.22
CA THR A 523 -3.13 9.24 -9.27
C THR A 523 -2.72 7.76 -9.20
N ALA A 524 -2.47 7.23 -8.00
CA ALA A 524 -2.16 5.82 -7.82
C ALA A 524 -3.35 4.91 -8.15
N ALA A 525 -4.59 5.36 -7.93
CA ALA A 525 -5.79 4.63 -8.37
C ALA A 525 -5.93 4.63 -9.91
N ALA A 526 -5.64 5.74 -10.57
CA ALA A 526 -5.69 5.85 -12.02
C ALA A 526 -4.63 4.97 -12.70
N GLU A 527 -3.40 4.92 -12.16
CA GLU A 527 -2.33 4.04 -12.65
C GLU A 527 -2.71 2.56 -12.51
N ARG A 528 -3.28 2.17 -11.35
CA ARG A 528 -3.78 0.80 -11.14
C ARG A 528 -4.90 0.44 -12.13
N ALA A 529 -5.82 1.36 -12.41
CA ALA A 529 -6.87 1.14 -13.40
C ALA A 529 -6.31 1.02 -14.83
N ALA A 530 -5.27 1.77 -15.18
CA ALA A 530 -4.60 1.67 -16.48
C ALA A 530 -3.83 0.34 -16.63
N GLU A 531 -3.19 -0.14 -15.56
CA GLU A 531 -2.52 -1.44 -15.54
C GLU A 531 -3.51 -2.59 -15.72
N LEU A 532 -4.65 -2.55 -15.01
CA LEU A 532 -5.72 -3.54 -15.16
C LEU A 532 -6.29 -3.58 -16.58
N ARG A 533 -6.41 -2.43 -17.25
CA ARG A 533 -6.81 -2.38 -18.68
C ARG A 533 -5.78 -3.07 -19.58
N ARG A 534 -4.48 -2.80 -19.39
CA ARG A 534 -3.43 -3.46 -20.16
C ARG A 534 -3.45 -4.98 -19.97
N GLN A 535 -3.64 -5.45 -18.74
CA GLN A 535 -3.78 -6.88 -18.45
C GLN A 535 -5.02 -7.49 -19.08
N ALA A 536 -6.16 -6.79 -19.06
CA ALA A 536 -7.39 -7.26 -19.72
C ALA A 536 -7.22 -7.35 -21.25
N GLU A 537 -6.57 -6.37 -21.87
CA GLU A 537 -6.25 -6.37 -23.31
C GLU A 537 -5.30 -7.52 -23.67
N GLU A 538 -4.25 -7.76 -22.88
CA GLU A 538 -3.34 -8.90 -23.06
C GLU A 538 -4.06 -10.25 -22.92
N ASN A 539 -4.94 -10.39 -21.92
CA ASN A 539 -5.73 -11.60 -21.73
C ASN A 539 -6.70 -11.83 -22.88
N GLN A 540 -7.37 -10.76 -23.36
CA GLN A 540 -8.24 -10.84 -24.54
C GLN A 540 -7.45 -11.26 -25.78
N ARG A 541 -6.24 -10.73 -25.98
CA ARG A 541 -5.36 -11.13 -27.07
C ARG A 541 -4.98 -12.61 -26.97
N ARG A 542 -4.55 -13.08 -25.80
CA ARG A 542 -4.22 -14.50 -25.58
C ARG A 542 -5.42 -15.42 -25.81
N ALA A 543 -6.61 -15.02 -25.36
CA ALA A 543 -7.84 -15.77 -25.61
C ALA A 543 -8.18 -15.83 -27.11
N SER A 544 -8.00 -14.73 -27.84
CA SER A 544 -8.20 -14.70 -29.29
C SER A 544 -7.18 -15.57 -30.04
N GLU A 545 -5.92 -15.59 -29.60
CA GLU A 545 -4.87 -16.44 -30.16
C GLU A 545 -5.14 -17.93 -29.87
N ALA A 546 -5.61 -18.26 -28.67
CA ALA A 546 -6.02 -19.63 -28.32
C ALA A 546 -7.25 -20.11 -29.12
N ALA A 547 -8.24 -19.23 -29.30
CA ALA A 547 -9.40 -19.50 -30.15
C ALA A 547 -9.01 -19.69 -31.63
N ALA A 548 -8.02 -18.94 -32.12
CA ALA A 548 -7.49 -19.14 -33.46
C ALA A 548 -6.76 -20.49 -33.62
N ARG A 549 -5.97 -20.90 -32.62
CA ARG A 549 -5.28 -22.21 -32.63
C ARG A 549 -6.26 -23.37 -32.63
N THR A 550 -7.26 -23.33 -31.76
CA THR A 550 -8.28 -24.39 -31.69
C THR A 550 -9.08 -24.51 -33.00
N ARG A 551 -9.37 -23.39 -33.68
CA ARG A 551 -9.98 -23.42 -35.02
C ARG A 551 -9.04 -24.01 -36.08
N ALA A 552 -7.75 -23.73 -36.02
CA ALA A 552 -6.78 -24.31 -36.93
C ALA A 552 -6.64 -25.83 -36.72
N GLU A 553 -6.54 -26.27 -35.46
CA GLU A 553 -6.51 -27.70 -35.10
C GLU A 553 -7.80 -28.43 -35.52
N ALA A 554 -8.97 -27.79 -35.38
CA ALA A 554 -10.24 -28.33 -35.85
C ALA A 554 -10.26 -28.48 -37.39
N ALA A 555 -9.78 -27.47 -38.12
CA ALA A 555 -9.69 -27.53 -39.58
C ALA A 555 -8.69 -28.62 -40.06
N GLU A 556 -7.57 -28.80 -39.37
CA GLU A 556 -6.63 -29.90 -39.64
C GLU A 556 -7.26 -31.27 -39.37
N ALA A 557 -8.05 -31.40 -38.28
CA ALA A 557 -8.77 -32.62 -37.97
C ALA A 557 -9.86 -32.94 -39.01
N GLU A 558 -10.59 -31.94 -39.50
CA GLU A 558 -11.56 -32.09 -40.61
C GLU A 558 -10.86 -32.52 -41.89
N GLN A 559 -9.73 -31.91 -42.26
CA GLN A 559 -8.96 -32.32 -43.44
C GLN A 559 -8.44 -33.75 -43.32
N LEU A 560 -8.00 -34.16 -42.14
CA LEU A 560 -7.59 -35.55 -41.87
C LEU A 560 -8.79 -36.50 -41.99
N LEU A 561 -9.95 -36.16 -41.44
CA LEU A 561 -11.17 -36.95 -41.58
C LEU A 561 -11.62 -37.08 -43.04
N GLU A 562 -11.61 -35.99 -43.79
CA GLU A 562 -11.93 -35.96 -45.24
C GLU A 562 -10.97 -36.87 -46.02
N SER A 563 -9.67 -36.87 -45.67
CA SER A 563 -8.66 -37.73 -46.30
C SER A 563 -8.79 -39.21 -45.94
N LEU A 564 -9.30 -39.52 -44.74
CA LEU A 564 -9.50 -40.88 -44.24
C LEU A 564 -10.86 -41.46 -44.66
N ARG A 565 -11.83 -40.62 -45.01
CA ARG A 565 -13.16 -40.99 -45.47
C ARG A 565 -13.17 -41.99 -46.64
N PRO A 566 -12.42 -41.78 -47.74
CA PRO A 566 -12.37 -42.76 -48.84
C PRO A 566 -11.68 -44.07 -48.42
N GLN A 567 -10.66 -44.02 -47.56
CA GLN A 567 -9.97 -45.22 -47.06
C GLN A 567 -10.86 -46.05 -46.12
N LEU A 568 -11.70 -45.38 -45.33
CA LEU A 568 -12.70 -46.02 -44.47
C LEU A 568 -13.86 -46.59 -45.29
N ALA A 569 -14.32 -45.90 -46.34
CA ALA A 569 -15.35 -46.38 -47.25
C ALA A 569 -14.90 -47.65 -48.02
N GLU A 570 -13.62 -47.72 -48.41
CA GLU A 570 -13.03 -48.88 -49.08
C GLU A 570 -12.88 -50.09 -48.13
N ARG A 571 -12.54 -49.87 -46.85
CA ARG A 571 -12.43 -50.93 -45.84
C ARG A 571 -13.76 -51.44 -45.28
N LEU A 572 -14.83 -50.64 -45.35
CA LEU A 572 -16.16 -50.97 -44.78
C LEU A 572 -17.19 -51.46 -45.82
N GLY A 573 -16.74 -51.91 -47.00
CA GLY A 573 -17.63 -52.56 -47.98
C GLY A 573 -18.38 -51.62 -48.92
N GLY A 574 -17.94 -50.36 -49.05
CA GLY A 574 -18.57 -49.37 -49.92
C GLY A 574 -19.88 -48.79 -49.37
N GLU A 575 -20.26 -47.61 -49.87
CA GLU A 575 -21.44 -46.85 -49.41
C GLU A 575 -22.75 -47.66 -49.46
N ALA A 576 -22.83 -48.68 -50.33
CA ALA A 576 -23.98 -49.55 -50.47
C ALA A 576 -24.23 -50.47 -49.26
N GLU A 577 -23.18 -50.97 -48.60
CA GLU A 577 -23.31 -51.88 -47.45
C GLU A 577 -23.56 -51.10 -46.15
N VAL A 578 -23.03 -49.86 -46.05
CA VAL A 578 -23.33 -48.92 -44.96
C VAL A 578 -24.77 -48.41 -45.04
N ALA A 579 -25.30 -48.15 -46.23
CA ALA A 579 -26.72 -47.83 -46.44
C ALA A 579 -27.65 -49.02 -46.14
N ALA A 580 -27.22 -50.25 -46.47
CA ALA A 580 -27.97 -51.47 -46.14
C ALA A 580 -28.02 -51.76 -44.63
N LEU A 581 -26.95 -51.48 -43.89
CA LEU A 581 -26.91 -51.57 -42.42
C LEU A 581 -27.74 -50.49 -41.73
N ALA A 582 -27.86 -49.29 -42.33
CA ALA A 582 -28.74 -48.23 -41.83
C ALA A 582 -30.24 -48.50 -42.08
N ALA A 583 -30.56 -49.34 -43.07
CA ALA A 583 -31.93 -49.71 -43.42
C ALA A 583 -32.46 -50.96 -42.67
N ALA A 584 -31.61 -51.65 -41.89
CA ALA A 584 -32.04 -52.81 -41.11
C ALA A 584 -32.93 -52.37 -39.93
N PRO A 585 -34.09 -53.01 -39.70
CA PRO A 585 -34.95 -52.67 -38.58
C PRO A 585 -34.23 -52.92 -37.25
N ALA A 586 -34.09 -51.87 -36.43
CA ALA A 586 -33.47 -51.92 -35.10
C ALA A 586 -34.18 -52.89 -34.15
N PHE A 587 -35.47 -53.14 -34.39
CA PHE A 587 -36.29 -54.05 -33.61
C PHE A 587 -37.06 -55.03 -34.50
N ARG A 588 -37.12 -56.29 -34.08
CA ARG A 588 -37.86 -57.36 -34.79
C ARG A 588 -39.40 -57.21 -34.71
N SER A 589 -39.90 -56.46 -33.73
CA SER A 589 -41.33 -56.19 -33.57
C SER A 589 -41.70 -54.95 -34.37
N GLU A 590 -42.66 -55.07 -35.30
CA GLU A 590 -43.13 -53.94 -36.13
C GLU A 590 -43.66 -52.78 -35.28
N ALA A 591 -44.43 -53.08 -34.22
CA ALA A 591 -44.94 -52.08 -33.29
C ALA A 591 -43.81 -51.34 -32.55
N LYS A 592 -42.75 -52.07 -32.15
CA LYS A 592 -41.57 -51.48 -31.49
C LYS A 592 -40.72 -50.66 -32.45
N GLN A 593 -40.58 -51.11 -33.70
CA GLN A 593 -39.88 -50.37 -34.75
C GLN A 593 -40.61 -49.08 -35.12
N ALA A 594 -41.94 -49.11 -35.23
CA ALA A 594 -42.74 -47.90 -35.46
C ALA A 594 -42.65 -46.93 -34.26
N GLY A 595 -42.69 -47.45 -33.03
CA GLY A 595 -42.43 -46.67 -31.81
C GLY A 595 -41.05 -46.02 -31.80
N TRP A 596 -40.02 -46.76 -32.22
CA TRP A 596 -38.65 -46.25 -32.35
C TRP A 596 -38.52 -45.15 -33.40
N ASN A 597 -39.14 -45.30 -34.57
CA ASN A 597 -39.14 -44.28 -35.61
C ASN A 597 -39.82 -42.98 -35.14
N LYS A 598 -40.94 -43.10 -34.39
CA LYS A 598 -41.61 -41.94 -33.78
C LYS A 598 -40.75 -41.24 -32.73
N TYR A 599 -40.04 -42.02 -31.90
CA TYR A 599 -39.09 -41.51 -30.92
C TYR A 599 -37.91 -40.78 -31.59
N LEU A 600 -37.35 -41.33 -32.66
CA LEU A 600 -36.27 -40.69 -33.42
C LEU A 600 -36.73 -39.41 -34.13
N ALA A 601 -37.92 -39.39 -34.73
CA ALA A 601 -38.47 -38.20 -35.38
C ALA A 601 -38.63 -37.04 -34.40
N ALA A 602 -39.24 -37.28 -33.23
CA ALA A 602 -39.38 -36.27 -32.18
C ALA A 602 -38.02 -35.74 -31.71
N ALA A 603 -37.05 -36.65 -31.54
CA ALA A 603 -35.70 -36.30 -31.11
C ALA A 603 -34.89 -35.52 -32.15
N ALA A 604 -35.12 -35.75 -33.46
CA ALA A 604 -34.48 -35.04 -34.55
C ALA A 604 -35.09 -33.64 -34.76
N GLU A 605 -36.39 -33.49 -34.53
CA GLU A 605 -37.11 -32.22 -34.66
C GLU A 605 -37.03 -31.33 -33.41
N GLY A 606 -36.32 -31.77 -32.36
CA GLY A 606 -36.20 -31.04 -31.08
C GLY A 606 -37.52 -30.95 -30.31
N ARG A 607 -38.52 -31.80 -30.62
CA ARG A 607 -39.80 -31.85 -29.90
C ARG A 607 -39.67 -32.68 -28.63
N GLU A 608 -40.63 -32.51 -27.71
CA GLU A 608 -40.73 -33.37 -26.53
C GLU A 608 -40.82 -34.85 -26.95
N LEU A 609 -40.07 -35.70 -26.24
CA LEU A 609 -40.01 -37.13 -26.54
C LEU A 609 -41.37 -37.79 -26.23
N PRO A 610 -41.83 -38.77 -27.03
CA PRO A 610 -43.12 -39.42 -26.81
C PRO A 610 -43.21 -40.01 -25.40
N THR A 611 -44.30 -39.71 -24.70
CA THR A 611 -44.53 -40.24 -23.35
C THR A 611 -44.92 -41.73 -23.41
N ALA A 612 -44.73 -42.45 -22.30
CA ALA A 612 -45.06 -43.88 -22.24
C ALA A 612 -46.56 -44.15 -22.49
N SER A 613 -47.44 -43.25 -22.03
CA SER A 613 -48.88 -43.31 -22.27
C SER A 613 -49.23 -43.09 -23.75
N GLU A 614 -48.55 -42.17 -24.44
CA GLU A 614 -48.73 -41.96 -25.88
C GLU A 614 -48.28 -43.14 -26.73
N LEU A 615 -47.15 -43.78 -26.38
CA LEU A 615 -46.69 -44.97 -27.06
C LEU A 615 -47.59 -46.19 -26.78
N ALA A 616 -48.08 -46.31 -25.54
CA ALA A 616 -49.05 -47.35 -25.16
C ALA A 616 -50.35 -47.23 -25.95
N ALA A 617 -50.91 -46.02 -26.03
CA ALA A 617 -52.13 -45.74 -26.77
C ALA A 617 -51.96 -45.91 -28.29
N ALA A 618 -50.82 -45.46 -28.85
CA ALA A 618 -50.58 -45.51 -30.29
C ALA A 618 -50.31 -46.93 -30.83
N TYR A 619 -49.73 -47.81 -30.02
CA TYR A 619 -49.29 -49.14 -30.47
C TYR A 619 -49.97 -50.31 -29.75
N GLY A 620 -51.01 -50.04 -28.95
CA GLY A 620 -51.83 -51.06 -28.29
C GLY A 620 -51.07 -51.91 -27.28
N ILE A 621 -50.04 -51.33 -26.62
CA ILE A 621 -49.21 -52.02 -25.63
C ILE A 621 -49.49 -51.50 -24.22
N SER A 622 -49.14 -52.28 -23.19
CA SER A 622 -49.23 -51.81 -21.81
C SER A 622 -48.23 -50.68 -21.54
N GLU A 623 -48.60 -49.73 -20.67
CA GLU A 623 -47.75 -48.60 -20.32
C GLU A 623 -46.39 -49.05 -19.72
N GLY A 624 -46.37 -50.15 -18.98
CA GLY A 624 -45.13 -50.75 -18.47
C GLY A 624 -44.18 -51.22 -19.58
N ASN A 625 -44.71 -51.80 -20.66
CA ASN A 625 -43.91 -52.19 -21.82
C ASN A 625 -43.43 -50.96 -22.62
N ALA A 626 -44.26 -49.92 -22.74
CA ALA A 626 -43.87 -48.67 -23.37
C ALA A 626 -42.73 -47.95 -22.61
N ARG A 627 -42.73 -47.99 -21.28
CA ARG A 627 -41.61 -47.47 -20.45
C ARG A 627 -40.32 -48.24 -20.71
N ASN A 628 -40.39 -49.57 -20.79
CA ASN A 628 -39.23 -50.40 -21.15
C ASN A 628 -38.72 -50.09 -22.55
N TRP A 629 -39.61 -49.83 -23.51
CA TRP A 629 -39.22 -49.40 -24.85
C TRP A 629 -38.49 -48.06 -24.82
N LEU A 630 -38.97 -47.05 -24.10
CA LEU A 630 -38.29 -45.75 -23.98
C LEU A 630 -36.89 -45.85 -23.36
N LEU A 631 -36.71 -46.73 -22.37
CA LEU A 631 -35.38 -46.99 -21.78
C LEU A 631 -34.44 -47.65 -22.80
N GLU A 632 -34.94 -48.56 -23.62
CA GLU A 632 -34.16 -49.22 -24.65
C GLU A 632 -33.86 -48.27 -25.82
N PHE A 633 -34.84 -47.45 -26.22
CA PHE A 633 -34.71 -46.40 -27.22
C PHE A 633 -33.67 -45.36 -26.81
N SER A 634 -33.70 -44.89 -25.56
CA SER A 634 -32.71 -43.93 -25.06
C SER A 634 -31.30 -44.55 -25.00
N LYS A 635 -31.16 -45.82 -24.60
CA LYS A 635 -29.88 -46.54 -24.65
C LYS A 635 -29.34 -46.71 -26.07
N ILE A 636 -30.18 -47.12 -27.01
CA ILE A 636 -29.76 -47.29 -28.41
C ILE A 636 -29.44 -45.93 -29.04
N ARG A 637 -30.23 -44.88 -28.78
CA ARG A 637 -29.96 -43.52 -29.24
C ARG A 637 -28.66 -42.97 -28.64
N ALA A 638 -28.41 -43.19 -27.36
CA ALA A 638 -27.16 -42.79 -26.72
C ALA A 638 -25.96 -43.53 -27.33
N GLY A 639 -26.11 -44.82 -27.65
CA GLY A 639 -25.12 -45.59 -28.41
C GLY A 639 -24.91 -45.04 -29.83
N MET A 640 -25.98 -44.67 -30.53
CA MET A 640 -25.92 -44.03 -31.85
C MET A 640 -25.29 -42.65 -31.80
N ILE A 641 -25.51 -41.84 -30.76
CA ILE A 641 -24.87 -40.53 -30.59
C ILE A 641 -23.40 -40.72 -30.21
N ALA A 642 -23.07 -41.67 -29.33
CA ALA A 642 -21.68 -41.96 -28.98
C ALA A 642 -20.86 -42.47 -30.19
N ASN A 643 -21.49 -43.23 -31.08
CA ASN A 643 -20.88 -43.72 -32.31
C ASN A 643 -20.99 -42.70 -33.48
N GLY A 644 -22.00 -41.82 -33.43
CA GLY A 644 -22.35 -40.85 -34.47
C GLY A 644 -21.81 -39.45 -34.23
N SER A 645 -21.33 -39.12 -33.03
CA SER A 645 -20.54 -37.90 -32.77
C SER A 645 -19.18 -37.93 -33.47
N ALA A 646 -18.78 -39.09 -34.02
CA ALA A 646 -17.69 -39.22 -34.98
C ALA A 646 -18.10 -38.94 -36.44
N ARG A 647 -19.40 -38.75 -36.73
CA ARG A 647 -19.95 -38.48 -38.08
C ARG A 647 -20.69 -37.15 -38.20
N GLN A 648 -21.20 -36.58 -37.11
CA GLN A 648 -21.96 -35.33 -37.12
C GLN A 648 -21.08 -34.06 -37.20
N ALA A 649 -19.75 -34.20 -37.10
CA ALA A 649 -18.82 -33.11 -37.43
C ALA A 649 -18.80 -32.76 -38.93
N ASP A 650 -19.33 -33.63 -39.81
CA ASP A 650 -19.21 -33.46 -41.26
C ASP A 650 -20.51 -32.97 -41.96
N GLY A 651 -21.54 -32.53 -41.23
CA GLY A 651 -22.90 -32.36 -41.79
C GLY A 651 -23.56 -30.98 -41.69
N GLU A 652 -23.12 -30.09 -40.82
CA GLU A 652 -23.83 -28.82 -40.55
C GLU A 652 -22.97 -27.58 -40.87
N THR A 653 -22.58 -27.42 -42.14
CA THR A 653 -22.06 -26.13 -42.67
C THR A 653 -22.68 -25.74 -44.02
N ALA A 654 -23.89 -26.22 -44.34
CA ALA A 654 -24.57 -25.82 -45.57
C ALA A 654 -26.08 -25.57 -45.37
N ARG A 655 -26.44 -24.52 -44.63
CA ARG A 655 -27.61 -23.62 -44.88
C ARG A 655 -27.89 -22.72 -43.67
N SER A 656 -27.39 -21.48 -43.73
CA SER A 656 -28.17 -20.24 -43.49
C SER A 656 -27.26 -19.00 -43.45
N GLU A 657 -26.51 -18.76 -44.52
CA GLU A 657 -26.10 -17.39 -44.87
C GLU A 657 -27.18 -16.79 -45.76
N ASP A 658 -28.25 -16.27 -45.14
CA ASP A 658 -29.04 -15.21 -45.75
C ASP A 658 -29.97 -14.58 -44.71
N ARG A 659 -29.46 -13.53 -44.04
CA ARG A 659 -30.23 -12.34 -43.66
C ARG A 659 -29.29 -11.29 -43.07
N ARG A 660 -28.88 -10.37 -43.95
CA ARG A 660 -28.61 -8.98 -43.59
C ARG A 660 -29.73 -8.46 -42.69
N ALA A 661 -29.37 -7.89 -41.55
CA ALA A 661 -30.20 -6.92 -40.84
C ALA A 661 -29.34 -5.71 -40.44
N VAL A 662 -29.84 -4.57 -40.86
CA VAL A 662 -29.36 -3.20 -40.77
C VAL A 662 -29.28 -2.72 -39.31
N PRO A 663 -28.40 -1.75 -38.96
CA PRO A 663 -28.41 -1.12 -37.63
C PRO A 663 -29.67 -0.27 -37.46
N SER A 664 -30.53 -0.65 -36.51
CA SER A 664 -31.69 0.15 -36.13
C SER A 664 -31.29 1.25 -35.16
N SER A 665 -31.43 2.46 -35.67
CA SER A 665 -31.58 3.73 -34.96
C SER A 665 -32.61 3.70 -33.82
N ALA A 666 -32.39 4.63 -32.88
CA ALA A 666 -33.39 5.43 -32.17
C ALA A 666 -34.59 4.70 -31.52
N ARG A 667 -34.53 4.61 -30.19
CA ARG A 667 -35.74 4.60 -29.36
C ARG A 667 -35.87 5.94 -28.65
N GLN A 668 -36.42 6.91 -29.38
CA GLN A 668 -37.26 7.95 -28.80
C GLN A 668 -38.57 7.28 -28.38
N GLU A 669 -38.95 7.41 -27.12
CA GLU A 669 -40.36 7.32 -26.72
C GLU A 669 -40.83 8.69 -26.20
N PRO A 670 -42.13 8.98 -26.35
CA PRO A 670 -42.60 10.32 -26.64
C PRO A 670 -43.17 11.02 -25.40
N SER A 671 -43.06 12.33 -25.43
CA SER A 671 -43.86 13.24 -24.63
C SER A 671 -45.36 13.06 -24.88
N GLY A 672 -46.15 13.23 -23.82
CA GLY A 672 -47.41 13.96 -23.90
C GLY A 672 -48.53 13.46 -23.00
N TYR A 673 -48.73 14.11 -21.86
CA TYR A 673 -50.00 14.78 -21.48
C TYR A 673 -49.78 15.52 -20.14
N ARG A 674 -49.65 16.85 -20.11
CA ARG A 674 -50.67 17.93 -20.05
C ARG A 674 -51.41 18.06 -18.71
N ALA A 675 -50.94 19.06 -17.96
CA ALA A 675 -51.68 20.22 -17.47
C ALA A 675 -52.61 20.13 -16.23
N ASN A 676 -52.41 21.18 -15.41
CA ASN A 676 -53.34 21.91 -14.54
C ASN A 676 -53.61 21.37 -13.13
N GLY A 677 -53.31 22.22 -12.15
CA GLY A 677 -53.66 22.04 -10.75
C GLY A 677 -53.17 23.19 -9.89
N HIS A 678 -53.82 24.33 -10.03
CA HIS A 678 -53.71 25.51 -9.15
C HIS A 678 -54.17 25.19 -7.70
N GLU A 679 -53.67 26.01 -6.78
CA GLU A 679 -54.27 26.46 -5.51
C GLU A 679 -54.02 25.72 -4.18
N ARG A 680 -53.45 26.53 -3.25
CA ARG A 680 -53.78 26.74 -1.81
C ARG A 680 -53.58 25.56 -0.84
N ALA A 681 -53.33 25.74 0.45
CA ALA A 681 -52.90 26.80 1.36
C ALA A 681 -52.91 26.14 2.78
N ALA A 682 -52.24 26.76 3.76
CA ALA A 682 -52.31 26.48 5.21
C ALA A 682 -51.67 25.15 5.65
N ASP A 683 -50.93 24.99 6.75
CA ASP A 683 -50.57 25.75 7.96
C ASP A 683 -49.17 25.22 8.36
N ALA A 684 -48.25 25.91 9.03
CA ALA A 684 -48.43 26.57 10.31
C ALA A 684 -47.38 27.66 10.52
N ALA A 685 -47.89 28.80 10.98
CA ALA A 685 -47.13 29.83 11.64
C ALA A 685 -46.72 29.38 13.05
N GLN A 686 -45.54 29.81 13.51
CA GLN A 686 -45.43 30.43 14.82
C GLN A 686 -44.32 31.50 14.81
N SER A 687 -44.75 32.69 15.18
CA SER A 687 -44.09 33.98 15.21
C SER A 687 -43.26 34.21 16.48
N ARG A 688 -42.07 34.81 16.34
CA ARG A 688 -41.59 36.11 16.88
C ARG A 688 -42.13 36.58 18.27
N PRO A 689 -41.31 37.30 19.09
CA PRO A 689 -40.96 38.68 18.73
C PRO A 689 -39.57 39.22 19.10
N ILE A 690 -39.18 40.21 18.30
CA ILE A 690 -38.19 41.25 18.54
C ILE A 690 -38.99 42.54 18.81
N ASN A 691 -38.76 43.21 19.94
CA ASN A 691 -38.45 44.64 20.04
C ASN A 691 -38.42 45.14 21.49
N GLY A 692 -37.51 46.07 21.76
CA GLY A 692 -37.47 46.84 23.01
C GLY A 692 -36.26 47.76 23.13
N GLN A 693 -36.11 48.72 22.22
CA GLN A 693 -35.39 49.97 22.55
C GLN A 693 -36.32 50.87 23.36
N HIS A 694 -35.80 51.51 24.41
CA HIS A 694 -35.95 52.95 24.67
C HIS A 694 -35.09 53.35 25.89
N GLN A 695 -34.14 54.25 25.65
CA GLN A 695 -33.74 55.29 26.62
C GLN A 695 -34.82 56.39 26.60
N PRO A 696 -35.05 57.13 27.70
CA PRO A 696 -34.24 58.32 27.98
C PRO A 696 -33.98 58.63 29.48
N VAL A 697 -32.79 59.19 29.73
CA VAL A 697 -32.39 60.36 30.56
C VAL A 697 -30.91 60.22 30.87
#